data_AF-G3PZ77-F1
#
_entry.id   AF-G3PZ77-F1
#
_cell.length_a   1.000
_cell.length_b   1.000
_cell.length_c   1.000
_cell.angle_alpha   90.00
_cell.angle_beta   90.00
_cell.angle_gamma   90.00
#
_symmetry.space_group_name_H-M   'P 1'
#
loop_
_entity.id
_entity.type
_entity.pdbx_description
1 polymer ?
#
loop_
_entity_poly.entity_id
_entity_poly.type
_entity_poly.pdbx_seq_one_letter_code
_entity_poly.pdbx_strand_id
1 'polypeptide(L)'
;LQLPHHVHDLQLERISQYVLVTRQRGFTLAWEGGSGSVYLKLSPELVGRACGLCGNFNADVQDDLRTSYGVLTHDVEMFGNSWAEAEPHGARCPAVPSGFSSPCAAAEAHVLLKVEEVCAVMLEPPFQSCHEFVSPLSFMAGCSNDLCMSGPEGDVVCQVLSEYARACAHADHPLHGWRQHFPQCARSCPAGLQHRECISCCPASCNLERTCIDSRLACLDGCYCPDGLIYEDGGCVEASDCPCEFHGLFYHSGHTLQEECSNCTCVGGVWNCTEHSCPGECSVTGDMYFQSFDGRLYTFAATCQYVLAKSRNSGKFTVTIQNAPCGANLDGSCIQSVNLVIDEDPRTEVTLSHLGEVFLAGQYRVSLPYSDDLFHIQELSSMFLQVRTAFGLRLQYGWAQFRVYLQADAPWKDDTAGLCGTFNGNIQDDFLSPSGMIESTPQLFGNAWRVSSACSSSLSPPQLDPCDAHQQAAAYAWEMCDVLNQDLFSACHQHLSPATFHQQCRSDTCRCGTPCLCSALAHYARHCRRFSVVVDFRSQIPDCAVTCPATMQYGTCVSSCQRRCSALSVPPRCGGECEEGCVCPPESFYNHRTHTCVHRSECPCSFLGADYEPGDVIMTSAGVQLCLDGKLVSQTSDSGESLQPNVTLSSSRPPTDMLCPPGQRYQNCSEGADGVLLSRGVACERTCESSLLNLTCSSHEPCVAGCTCPPGLLKHGDECFEAASCPCLWKGKEYYPGDRVSSPCHQCVCQHGTFRCAFRACPAMCSAYGDRHYGTFDGLLFDYVGACEVHLVKSSGDVMLSVTAENVGCFDGGVVCRKSLVVNVGGSSVAFD
;
A
#
# COMPACT_ATOMS: atom_id res chain seq x y z
N LEU A 1 11.83 19.96 -11.78
CA LEU A 1 11.48 18.80 -10.92
C LEU A 1 12.40 17.64 -11.27
N GLN A 2 12.81 16.84 -10.29
CA GLN A 2 13.06 15.42 -10.52
C GLN A 2 11.73 14.67 -10.36
N LEU A 3 11.64 13.44 -10.88
CA LEU A 3 10.49 12.55 -10.75
C LEU A 3 10.98 11.18 -10.24
N PRO A 4 10.19 10.45 -9.42
CA PRO A 4 8.86 10.81 -8.94
C PRO A 4 8.87 11.99 -7.94
N HIS A 5 7.72 12.64 -7.79
CA HIS A 5 7.56 13.79 -6.89
C HIS A 5 6.12 13.87 -6.37
N HIS A 6 5.94 14.44 -5.17
CA HIS A 6 4.63 14.64 -4.56
C HIS A 6 4.43 16.12 -4.24
N VAL A 7 3.26 16.66 -4.60
CA VAL A 7 2.88 18.06 -4.41
C VAL A 7 1.48 18.08 -3.81
N HIS A 8 1.39 18.21 -2.49
CA HIS A 8 0.18 17.92 -1.71
C HIS A 8 -0.38 16.54 -2.09
N ASP A 9 -1.66 16.44 -2.42
CA ASP A 9 -2.37 15.23 -2.85
C ASP A 9 -2.22 14.88 -4.35
N LEU A 10 -1.29 15.54 -5.06
CA LEU A 10 -0.84 15.14 -6.41
C LEU A 10 0.46 14.32 -6.35
N GLN A 11 0.45 13.16 -6.98
CA GLN A 11 1.65 12.35 -7.25
C GLN A 11 2.03 12.51 -8.73
N LEU A 12 3.31 12.77 -8.99
CA LEU A 12 3.88 12.89 -10.32
C LEU A 12 4.92 11.78 -10.51
N GLU A 13 4.77 10.96 -11.55
CA GLU A 13 5.72 9.91 -11.91
C GLU A 13 6.02 9.93 -13.42
N ARG A 14 7.08 9.25 -13.85
CA ARG A 14 7.42 9.09 -15.27
C ARG A 14 7.36 7.61 -15.64
N ILE A 15 6.65 7.29 -16.73
CA ILE A 15 6.59 5.93 -17.29
C ILE A 15 6.85 6.00 -18.79
N SER A 16 7.94 5.38 -19.24
CA SER A 16 8.49 5.52 -20.59
C SER A 16 8.63 7.02 -20.98
N GLN A 17 7.91 7.48 -22.01
CA GLN A 17 7.91 8.85 -22.49
C GLN A 17 6.83 9.75 -21.85
N TYR A 18 5.90 9.18 -21.06
CA TYR A 18 4.83 9.93 -20.40
C TYR A 18 5.27 10.50 -19.05
N VAL A 19 4.85 11.74 -18.78
CA VAL A 19 4.69 12.23 -17.40
C VAL A 19 3.26 11.91 -16.97
N LEU A 20 3.12 11.19 -15.86
CA LEU A 20 1.84 10.92 -15.21
C LEU A 20 1.63 11.89 -14.05
N VAL A 21 0.40 12.37 -13.91
CA VAL A 21 -0.07 13.15 -12.75
C VAL A 21 -1.33 12.45 -12.22
N THR A 22 -1.26 11.94 -10.99
CA THR A 22 -2.34 11.22 -10.33
C THR A 22 -2.81 11.95 -9.08
N ARG A 23 -4.13 11.98 -8.87
CA ARG A 23 -4.76 12.45 -7.64
C ARG A 23 -5.66 11.34 -7.09
N GLN A 24 -5.43 10.93 -5.84
CA GLN A 24 -6.24 9.87 -5.23
C GLN A 24 -7.73 10.23 -5.27
N ARG A 25 -8.57 9.33 -5.81
CA ARG A 25 -10.02 9.51 -6.07
C ARG A 25 -10.40 10.70 -6.97
N GLY A 26 -9.42 11.40 -7.56
CA GLY A 26 -9.64 12.54 -8.46
C GLY A 26 -9.52 12.17 -9.94
N PHE A 27 -8.28 12.08 -10.43
CA PHE A 27 -7.97 11.86 -11.85
C PHE A 27 -6.59 11.22 -12.05
N THR A 28 -6.36 10.74 -13.27
CA THR A 28 -5.05 10.40 -13.84
C THR A 28 -4.90 11.16 -15.15
N LEU A 29 -3.83 11.94 -15.28
CA LEU A 29 -3.40 12.56 -16.53
C LEU A 29 -2.10 11.91 -16.99
N ALA A 30 -1.96 11.60 -18.29
CA ALA A 30 -0.70 11.31 -18.95
C ALA A 30 -0.42 12.35 -20.04
N TRP A 31 0.83 12.81 -20.11
CA TRP A 31 1.27 13.79 -21.10
C TRP A 31 2.53 13.32 -21.82
N GLU A 32 2.50 13.31 -23.15
CA GLU A 32 3.64 13.01 -24.03
C GLU A 32 4.16 14.32 -24.65
N GLY A 33 5.03 15.02 -23.93
CA GLY A 33 5.53 16.35 -24.33
C GLY A 33 6.35 16.42 -25.63
N GLY A 34 6.53 15.31 -26.35
CA GLY A 34 7.13 15.26 -27.69
C GLY A 34 6.13 15.14 -28.85
N SER A 35 4.91 14.67 -28.60
CA SER A 35 3.82 14.61 -29.58
C SER A 35 2.76 15.69 -29.35
N GLY A 36 2.64 16.18 -28.10
CA GLY A 36 1.57 17.06 -27.66
C GLY A 36 0.37 16.32 -27.07
N SER A 37 0.33 14.98 -27.15
CA SER A 37 -0.83 14.19 -26.71
C SER A 37 -1.03 14.24 -25.19
N VAL A 38 -2.28 14.48 -24.77
CA VAL A 38 -2.72 14.52 -23.37
C VAL A 38 -3.90 13.55 -23.20
N TYR A 39 -3.81 12.68 -22.20
CA TYR A 39 -4.83 11.68 -21.88
C TYR A 39 -5.33 11.93 -20.45
N LEU A 40 -6.65 12.05 -20.26
CA LEU A 40 -7.25 12.33 -18.95
C LEU A 40 -8.31 11.27 -18.62
N LYS A 41 -8.08 10.52 -17.54
CA LYS A 41 -9.02 9.56 -16.95
C LYS A 41 -9.54 10.13 -15.62
N LEU A 42 -10.85 10.28 -15.50
CA LEU A 42 -11.51 10.82 -14.30
C LEU A 42 -12.04 9.71 -13.38
N SER A 43 -12.09 10.00 -12.09
CA SER A 43 -12.77 9.16 -11.10
C SER A 43 -14.28 9.10 -11.35
N PRO A 44 -14.96 7.95 -11.17
CA PRO A 44 -16.42 7.85 -11.23
C PRO A 44 -17.16 8.79 -10.26
N GLU A 45 -16.49 9.27 -9.20
CA GLU A 45 -17.00 10.31 -8.29
C GLU A 45 -17.28 11.66 -8.99
N LEU A 46 -16.75 11.86 -10.21
CA LEU A 46 -16.90 13.05 -11.04
C LEU A 46 -17.93 12.92 -12.18
N VAL A 47 -18.68 11.81 -12.30
CA VAL A 47 -19.76 11.66 -13.30
C VAL A 47 -20.78 12.80 -13.19
N GLY A 48 -21.07 13.47 -14.31
CA GLY A 48 -21.94 14.67 -14.35
C GLY A 48 -21.41 15.90 -13.60
N ARG A 49 -20.18 15.85 -13.07
CA ARG A 49 -19.45 16.97 -12.43
C ARG A 49 -18.22 17.38 -13.23
N ALA A 50 -17.63 16.43 -13.93
CA ALA A 50 -16.64 16.66 -14.96
C ALA A 50 -17.21 17.57 -16.02
N CYS A 51 -16.31 18.29 -16.67
CA CYS A 51 -16.68 19.47 -17.41
C CYS A 51 -15.42 20.00 -18.15
N GLY A 52 -15.27 19.67 -19.43
CA GLY A 52 -14.09 20.00 -20.25
C GLY A 52 -14.41 19.88 -21.74
N LEU A 53 -13.44 20.04 -22.65
CA LEU A 53 -13.62 19.63 -24.06
C LEU A 53 -14.06 18.15 -24.14
N CYS A 54 -13.64 17.36 -23.16
CA CYS A 54 -14.11 16.01 -22.84
C CYS A 54 -15.55 15.96 -22.27
N GLY A 55 -16.39 16.94 -22.63
CA GLY A 55 -17.78 17.09 -22.22
C GLY A 55 -18.04 17.13 -20.73
N ASN A 56 -19.19 16.61 -20.30
CA ASN A 56 -19.58 16.57 -18.87
C ASN A 56 -19.54 15.19 -18.19
N PHE A 57 -19.14 14.14 -18.91
CA PHE A 57 -19.04 12.75 -18.44
C PHE A 57 -20.42 12.11 -18.10
N ASN A 58 -21.34 11.96 -19.11
CA ASN A 58 -22.59 11.13 -19.00
C ASN A 58 -23.21 10.42 -20.30
N ALA A 59 -22.43 9.83 -21.23
CA ALA A 59 -22.64 8.92 -22.45
C ALA A 59 -23.99 8.38 -22.97
N ASP A 60 -24.05 8.47 -24.31
CA ASP A 60 -24.55 7.62 -25.40
C ASP A 60 -24.30 8.34 -26.77
N VAL A 61 -24.44 9.70 -26.88
CA VAL A 61 -23.80 10.73 -27.81
C VAL A 61 -24.49 12.04 -28.42
N GLN A 62 -25.29 12.95 -27.78
CA GLN A 62 -26.00 14.14 -28.43
C GLN A 62 -26.02 15.62 -27.85
N ASP A 63 -25.47 15.97 -26.68
CA ASP A 63 -25.72 17.18 -25.86
C ASP A 63 -24.46 17.75 -25.13
N ASP A 64 -23.21 17.44 -25.54
CA ASP A 64 -21.88 17.76 -24.96
C ASP A 64 -21.59 19.25 -24.73
N LEU A 65 -22.48 20.10 -25.24
CA LEU A 65 -22.26 21.30 -26.07
C LEU A 65 -23.01 22.54 -25.58
N ARG A 66 -23.11 22.67 -24.26
CA ARG A 66 -24.43 22.76 -23.64
C ARG A 66 -24.54 23.56 -22.35
N THR A 67 -24.87 24.83 -22.42
CA THR A 67 -23.78 25.78 -22.57
C THR A 67 -23.52 26.39 -21.16
N SER A 68 -22.30 26.84 -20.78
CA SER A 68 -21.79 27.46 -19.49
C SER A 68 -22.54 28.69 -18.98
N TYR A 69 -22.57 29.76 -19.79
CA TYR A 69 -24.95 31.09 -21.64
C TYR A 69 -26.46 30.47 -21.68
N GLY A 70 -26.68 29.19 -22.04
CA GLY A 70 -27.37 28.19 -21.18
C GLY A 70 -27.64 26.81 -21.84
N VAL A 71 -27.38 26.79 -23.14
CA VAL A 71 -28.14 26.28 -24.27
C VAL A 71 -27.76 24.82 -24.58
N LEU A 72 -28.00 24.37 -25.80
CA LEU A 72 -27.36 23.25 -26.46
C LEU A 72 -27.02 23.72 -27.88
N THR A 73 -25.74 23.72 -28.28
CA THR A 73 -25.37 24.00 -29.68
C THR A 73 -25.25 22.71 -30.50
N HIS A 74 -25.05 22.86 -31.82
CA HIS A 74 -24.58 21.80 -32.71
C HIS A 74 -23.18 22.14 -33.30
N ASP A 75 -22.60 23.29 -32.98
CA ASP A 75 -21.52 23.95 -33.75
C ASP A 75 -20.14 23.97 -33.15
N VAL A 76 -19.16 23.45 -33.93
CA VAL A 76 -17.73 23.12 -33.66
C VAL A 76 -16.93 24.26 -33.02
N GLU A 77 -17.40 25.44 -33.39
CA GLU A 77 -16.80 26.74 -33.27
C GLU A 77 -17.73 27.71 -32.48
N MET A 78 -18.98 27.34 -32.18
CA MET A 78 -19.88 28.08 -31.27
C MET A 78 -19.81 27.49 -29.88
N PHE A 79 -19.89 26.15 -29.72
CA PHE A 79 -19.34 25.57 -28.49
C PHE A 79 -17.94 26.11 -28.36
N GLY A 80 -17.23 26.17 -29.49
CA GLY A 80 -15.80 26.35 -29.56
C GLY A 80 -15.40 27.75 -29.97
N ASN A 81 -15.79 28.80 -29.24
CA ASN A 81 -15.10 30.11 -29.30
C ASN A 81 -15.21 30.90 -27.98
N SER A 82 -15.03 30.17 -26.89
CA SER A 82 -15.66 30.40 -25.59
C SER A 82 -14.85 29.97 -24.36
N TRP A 83 -14.02 28.95 -24.49
CA TRP A 83 -13.15 28.45 -23.43
C TRP A 83 -11.89 29.36 -23.32
N ALA A 84 -11.72 30.43 -24.09
CA ALA A 84 -10.59 31.34 -23.87
C ALA A 84 -10.67 32.03 -22.51
N GLU A 85 -9.79 31.59 -21.63
CA GLU A 85 -9.22 32.47 -20.63
C GLU A 85 -8.02 33.11 -21.31
N ALA A 86 -8.21 34.32 -21.79
CA ALA A 86 -7.06 35.18 -22.02
C ALA A 86 -6.39 35.41 -20.65
N GLU A 87 -5.07 35.18 -20.56
CA GLU A 87 -4.33 35.55 -19.35
C GLU A 87 -4.67 37.00 -18.93
N PRO A 88 -4.70 37.33 -17.62
CA PRO A 88 -5.05 38.68 -17.15
C PRO A 88 -4.19 39.84 -17.71
N HIS A 89 -3.04 39.52 -18.32
CA HIS A 89 -2.14 40.47 -18.99
C HIS A 89 -1.78 40.06 -20.44
N GLY A 90 -2.41 39.02 -20.97
CA GLY A 90 -2.14 38.46 -22.30
C GLY A 90 -2.94 39.13 -23.43
N ALA A 91 -2.65 38.72 -24.67
CA ALA A 91 -3.52 39.01 -25.80
C ALA A 91 -4.74 38.07 -25.79
N ARG A 92 -5.91 38.57 -26.20
CA ARG A 92 -7.09 37.71 -26.37
C ARG A 92 -6.92 36.78 -27.57
N CYS A 93 -7.35 35.54 -27.40
CA CYS A 93 -7.38 34.53 -28.45
C CYS A 93 -8.29 34.96 -29.61
N PRO A 94 -7.85 34.80 -30.88
CA PRO A 94 -8.70 35.06 -32.04
C PRO A 94 -9.69 33.93 -32.25
N ALA A 95 -10.97 34.23 -32.03
CA ALA A 95 -12.06 33.30 -32.26
C ALA A 95 -12.16 32.89 -33.75
N VAL A 96 -12.29 31.60 -34.01
CA VAL A 96 -12.36 31.00 -35.35
C VAL A 96 -13.65 31.36 -36.09
N PRO A 97 -13.60 31.60 -37.42
CA PRO A 97 -14.80 31.86 -38.21
C PRO A 97 -15.71 30.64 -38.36
N SER A 98 -17.01 30.91 -38.48
CA SER A 98 -18.02 29.96 -38.93
C SER A 98 -17.71 29.42 -40.34
N GLY A 99 -17.01 28.29 -40.42
CA GLY A 99 -16.78 27.55 -41.66
C GLY A 99 -15.33 27.46 -42.13
N PHE A 100 -14.36 26.98 -41.31
CA PHE A 100 -13.08 26.51 -41.90
C PHE A 100 -13.42 25.49 -43.01
N SER A 101 -12.78 25.64 -44.15
CA SER A 101 -12.75 24.57 -45.15
C SER A 101 -11.81 23.49 -44.65
N SER A 102 -12.22 22.22 -44.68
CA SER A 102 -11.28 21.09 -44.45
C SER A 102 -9.98 21.35 -45.20
N PRO A 103 -8.79 21.14 -44.58
CA PRO A 103 -7.50 21.33 -45.23
C PRO A 103 -7.39 20.72 -46.63
N CYS A 104 -8.05 19.58 -46.86
CA CYS A 104 -8.09 18.89 -48.13
C CYS A 104 -8.80 19.66 -49.26
N ALA A 105 -9.67 20.64 -48.94
CA ALA A 105 -10.36 21.45 -49.94
C ALA A 105 -9.42 22.38 -50.74
N ALA A 106 -8.23 22.66 -50.22
CA ALA A 106 -7.18 23.45 -50.88
C ALA A 106 -6.03 22.60 -51.44
N ALA A 107 -6.01 21.29 -51.17
CA ALA A 107 -4.93 20.40 -51.58
C ALA A 107 -5.05 20.00 -53.07
N GLU A 108 -3.92 19.77 -53.72
CA GLU A 108 -3.92 19.30 -55.12
C GLU A 108 -4.43 17.86 -55.23
N ALA A 109 -5.11 17.54 -56.34
CA ALA A 109 -5.66 16.21 -56.59
C ALA A 109 -4.63 15.07 -56.52
N HIS A 110 -3.35 15.35 -56.81
CA HIS A 110 -2.27 14.37 -56.67
C HIS A 110 -1.88 14.09 -55.21
N VAL A 111 -2.01 15.10 -54.33
CA VAL A 111 -1.83 14.97 -52.88
C VAL A 111 -3.03 14.24 -52.29
N LEU A 112 -4.25 14.62 -52.68
CA LEU A 112 -5.49 13.99 -52.19
C LEU A 112 -5.51 12.48 -52.43
N LEU A 113 -5.14 12.01 -53.63
CA LEU A 113 -5.03 10.57 -53.92
C LEU A 113 -4.00 9.87 -53.02
N LYS A 114 -2.89 10.54 -52.66
CA LYS A 114 -1.87 9.99 -51.77
C LYS A 114 -2.32 10.00 -50.31
N VAL A 115 -3.07 11.01 -49.88
CA VAL A 115 -3.69 11.08 -48.55
C VAL A 115 -4.75 9.97 -48.40
N GLU A 116 -5.62 9.79 -49.39
CA GLU A 116 -6.60 8.71 -49.44
C GLU A 116 -5.92 7.33 -49.35
N GLU A 117 -4.86 7.09 -50.14
CA GLU A 117 -4.05 5.87 -50.09
C GLU A 117 -3.43 5.61 -48.70
N VAL A 118 -2.86 6.64 -48.06
CA VAL A 118 -2.21 6.52 -46.75
C VAL A 118 -3.23 6.34 -45.62
N CYS A 119 -4.38 7.01 -45.66
CA CYS A 119 -5.43 6.85 -44.64
C CYS A 119 -6.20 5.54 -44.79
N ALA A 120 -6.39 5.04 -46.02
CA ALA A 120 -7.00 3.73 -46.28
C ALA A 120 -6.23 2.56 -45.67
N VAL A 121 -4.96 2.73 -45.29
CA VAL A 121 -4.16 1.75 -44.54
C VAL A 121 -4.85 1.30 -43.25
N MET A 122 -5.65 2.15 -42.59
CA MET A 122 -6.43 1.78 -41.41
C MET A 122 -7.51 0.71 -41.67
N LEU A 123 -7.89 0.49 -42.95
CA LEU A 123 -8.84 -0.55 -43.34
C LEU A 123 -8.19 -1.93 -43.55
N GLU A 124 -6.87 -1.97 -43.75
CA GLU A 124 -6.11 -3.16 -44.10
C GLU A 124 -5.48 -3.84 -42.87
N PRO A 125 -5.03 -5.10 -42.98
CA PRO A 125 -4.19 -5.73 -41.96
C PRO A 125 -2.89 -4.92 -41.74
N PRO A 126 -2.45 -4.70 -40.48
CA PRO A 126 -2.94 -5.31 -39.23
C PRO A 126 -4.15 -4.59 -38.60
N PHE A 127 -4.47 -3.36 -39.02
CA PHE A 127 -5.50 -2.52 -38.40
C PHE A 127 -6.91 -3.10 -38.49
N GLN A 128 -7.18 -3.92 -39.50
CA GLN A 128 -8.44 -4.65 -39.67
C GLN A 128 -8.91 -5.43 -38.42
N SER A 129 -8.00 -5.96 -37.58
CA SER A 129 -8.40 -6.67 -36.36
C SER A 129 -9.00 -5.76 -35.28
N CYS A 130 -8.95 -4.43 -35.45
CA CYS A 130 -9.52 -3.45 -34.54
C CYS A 130 -10.99 -3.11 -34.82
N HIS A 131 -11.48 -3.37 -36.04
CA HIS A 131 -12.72 -2.76 -36.57
C HIS A 131 -14.00 -3.13 -35.79
N GLU A 132 -13.99 -4.25 -35.06
CA GLU A 132 -15.09 -4.68 -34.19
C GLU A 132 -15.21 -3.84 -32.90
N PHE A 133 -14.12 -3.17 -32.49
CA PHE A 133 -14.00 -2.48 -31.20
C PHE A 133 -13.84 -0.96 -31.35
N VAL A 134 -13.11 -0.51 -32.37
CA VAL A 134 -12.93 0.93 -32.67
C VAL A 134 -13.11 1.17 -34.17
N SER A 135 -14.09 2.01 -34.53
CA SER A 135 -14.31 2.38 -35.94
C SER A 135 -13.11 3.15 -36.49
N PRO A 136 -12.51 2.73 -37.62
CA PRO A 136 -11.41 3.47 -38.25
C PRO A 136 -11.86 4.80 -38.88
N LEU A 137 -13.16 4.97 -39.17
CA LEU A 137 -13.66 6.06 -40.02
C LEU A 137 -13.40 7.47 -39.47
N SER A 138 -13.48 7.66 -38.15
CA SER A 138 -13.15 8.92 -37.49
C SER A 138 -11.64 9.22 -37.52
N PHE A 139 -10.82 8.19 -37.33
CA PHE A 139 -9.36 8.29 -37.40
C PHE A 139 -8.87 8.53 -38.84
N MET A 140 -9.55 7.96 -39.85
CA MET A 140 -9.32 8.26 -41.26
C MET A 140 -9.71 9.69 -41.65
N ALA A 141 -10.75 10.26 -41.02
CA ALA A 141 -11.12 11.67 -41.21
C ALA A 141 -10.08 12.62 -40.59
N GLY A 142 -9.59 12.33 -39.39
CA GLY A 142 -8.46 13.03 -38.77
C GLY A 142 -7.20 12.96 -39.63
N CYS A 143 -6.78 11.73 -39.96
CA CYS A 143 -5.68 11.41 -40.90
C CYS A 143 -5.72 12.27 -42.17
N SER A 144 -6.90 12.38 -42.79
CA SER A 144 -7.07 13.14 -44.03
C SER A 144 -6.74 14.62 -43.81
N ASN A 145 -7.32 15.24 -42.78
CA ASN A 145 -7.08 16.65 -42.47
C ASN A 145 -5.60 16.92 -42.10
N ASP A 146 -5.00 16.05 -41.27
CA ASP A 146 -3.62 16.19 -40.78
C ASP A 146 -2.59 16.10 -41.92
N LEU A 147 -2.75 15.11 -42.82
CA LEU A 147 -1.86 14.92 -43.97
C LEU A 147 -2.14 15.92 -45.11
N CYS A 148 -3.35 16.48 -45.21
CA CYS A 148 -3.62 17.62 -46.09
C CYS A 148 -2.97 18.92 -45.60
N MET A 149 -2.73 19.09 -44.30
CA MET A 149 -1.93 20.21 -43.75
C MET A 149 -0.42 19.96 -43.84
N SER A 150 0.03 18.73 -43.55
CA SER A 150 1.44 18.44 -43.27
C SER A 150 2.18 17.77 -44.43
N GLY A 151 1.44 17.24 -45.40
CA GLY A 151 1.94 16.35 -46.45
C GLY A 151 1.77 14.87 -46.08
N PRO A 152 1.68 13.96 -47.08
CA PRO A 152 1.43 12.54 -46.88
C PRO A 152 2.69 11.71 -46.55
N GLU A 153 3.74 12.34 -46.01
CA GLU A 153 5.03 11.72 -45.69
C GLU A 153 5.56 12.20 -44.32
N GLY A 154 6.45 11.42 -43.71
CA GLY A 154 7.10 11.78 -42.43
C GLY A 154 6.30 11.39 -41.17
N ASP A 155 6.67 11.99 -40.04
CA ASP A 155 6.25 11.55 -38.70
C ASP A 155 4.73 11.66 -38.44
N VAL A 156 4.03 12.55 -39.14
CA VAL A 156 2.57 12.77 -38.96
C VAL A 156 1.77 11.52 -39.32
N VAL A 157 2.15 10.81 -40.38
CA VAL A 157 1.58 9.49 -40.73
C VAL A 157 1.71 8.51 -39.55
N CYS A 158 2.85 8.54 -38.86
CA CYS A 158 3.14 7.66 -37.74
C CYS A 158 2.47 8.10 -36.44
N GLN A 159 2.20 9.39 -36.23
CA GLN A 159 1.36 9.89 -35.13
C GLN A 159 -0.08 9.39 -35.31
N VAL A 160 -0.69 9.71 -36.45
CA VAL A 160 -2.05 9.32 -36.83
C VAL A 160 -2.31 7.80 -36.70
N LEU A 161 -1.41 6.97 -37.23
CA LEU A 161 -1.52 5.51 -37.10
C LEU A 161 -1.29 5.02 -35.65
N SER A 162 -0.50 5.74 -34.84
CA SER A 162 -0.35 5.43 -33.41
C SER A 162 -1.61 5.75 -32.61
N GLU A 163 -2.33 6.83 -32.92
CA GLU A 163 -3.57 7.17 -32.21
C GLU A 163 -4.66 6.11 -32.43
N TYR A 164 -4.82 5.59 -33.65
CA TYR A 164 -5.77 4.48 -33.89
C TYR A 164 -5.32 3.18 -33.20
N ALA A 165 -4.03 2.85 -33.22
CA ALA A 165 -3.50 1.69 -32.51
C ALA A 165 -3.68 1.81 -30.98
N ARG A 166 -3.48 3.00 -30.41
CA ARG A 166 -3.67 3.30 -28.98
C ARG A 166 -5.13 3.30 -28.57
N ALA A 167 -6.03 3.83 -29.41
CA ALA A 167 -7.47 3.71 -29.20
C ALA A 167 -7.91 2.23 -29.15
N CYS A 168 -7.37 1.40 -30.06
CA CYS A 168 -7.60 -0.05 -30.02
C CYS A 168 -7.09 -0.70 -28.73
N ALA A 169 -5.89 -0.30 -28.29
CA ALA A 169 -5.26 -0.80 -27.08
C ALA A 169 -5.96 -0.32 -25.79
N HIS A 170 -6.60 0.86 -25.80
CA HIS A 170 -7.51 1.32 -24.74
C HIS A 170 -8.87 0.60 -24.74
N ALA A 171 -9.28 -0.02 -25.84
CA ALA A 171 -10.42 -0.93 -25.92
C ALA A 171 -10.04 -2.39 -25.58
N ASP A 172 -8.93 -2.61 -24.87
CA ASP A 172 -8.33 -3.91 -24.51
C ASP A 172 -7.90 -4.79 -25.72
N HIS A 173 -7.81 -4.22 -26.94
CA HIS A 173 -7.42 -4.93 -28.18
C HIS A 173 -6.14 -4.35 -28.83
N PRO A 174 -4.96 -4.49 -28.20
CA PRO A 174 -3.71 -3.91 -28.70
C PRO A 174 -3.20 -4.54 -30.01
N LEU A 175 -2.88 -3.68 -30.99
CA LEU A 175 -2.36 -4.08 -32.31
C LEU A 175 -0.87 -4.46 -32.29
N HIS A 176 -0.53 -5.55 -31.61
CA HIS A 176 0.85 -6.01 -31.43
C HIS A 176 1.63 -6.10 -32.75
N GLY A 177 2.77 -5.42 -32.82
CA GLY A 177 3.69 -5.49 -33.95
C GLY A 177 3.28 -4.68 -35.20
N TRP A 178 2.25 -3.82 -35.13
CA TRP A 178 1.80 -3.07 -36.32
C TRP A 178 2.93 -2.27 -36.98
N ARG A 179 3.82 -1.65 -36.18
CA ARG A 179 4.99 -0.87 -36.65
C ARG A 179 6.01 -1.68 -37.47
N GLN A 180 5.97 -3.02 -37.41
CA GLN A 180 6.82 -3.88 -38.25
C GLN A 180 6.37 -3.87 -39.72
N HIS A 181 5.10 -3.56 -39.98
CA HIS A 181 4.53 -3.41 -41.32
C HIS A 181 4.79 -2.02 -41.92
N PHE A 182 5.18 -1.04 -41.08
CA PHE A 182 5.46 0.34 -41.46
C PHE A 182 6.81 0.77 -40.86
N PRO A 183 7.96 0.36 -41.45
CA PRO A 183 9.28 0.56 -40.87
C PRO A 183 9.65 2.02 -40.59
N GLN A 184 9.05 2.97 -41.32
CA GLN A 184 9.17 4.41 -41.06
C GLN A 184 8.57 4.85 -39.71
N CYS A 185 7.67 4.06 -39.14
CA CYS A 185 7.04 4.29 -37.83
C CYS A 185 7.65 3.46 -36.70
N ALA A 186 8.80 2.80 -36.93
CA ALA A 186 9.52 2.06 -35.91
C ALA A 186 10.12 2.99 -34.85
N ARG A 187 9.86 2.70 -33.57
CA ARG A 187 10.45 3.44 -32.43
C ARG A 187 11.75 2.77 -31.97
N SER A 188 12.80 3.57 -31.77
CA SER A 188 14.06 3.10 -31.17
C SER A 188 13.99 3.17 -29.64
N CYS A 189 14.14 2.02 -28.97
CA CYS A 189 14.22 1.96 -27.51
C CYS A 189 15.68 1.92 -27.00
N PRO A 190 15.94 2.33 -25.75
CA PRO A 190 17.22 2.10 -25.08
C PRO A 190 17.58 0.60 -25.02
N ALA A 191 18.88 0.31 -24.89
CA ALA A 191 19.36 -1.08 -24.84
C ALA A 191 18.72 -1.87 -23.69
N GLY A 192 18.17 -3.04 -24.00
CA GLY A 192 17.43 -3.89 -23.06
C GLY A 192 15.90 -3.68 -23.06
N LEU A 193 15.41 -2.56 -23.61
CA LEU A 193 13.97 -2.26 -23.69
C LEU A 193 13.41 -2.56 -25.09
N GLN A 194 12.16 -3.00 -25.14
CA GLN A 194 11.39 -3.30 -26.34
C GLN A 194 10.22 -2.32 -26.49
N HIS A 195 9.91 -1.88 -27.71
CA HIS A 195 8.68 -1.11 -27.94
C HIS A 195 7.47 -2.03 -27.85
N ARG A 196 6.47 -1.62 -27.06
CA ARG A 196 5.21 -2.34 -26.88
C ARG A 196 4.06 -1.35 -27.04
N GLU A 197 3.07 -1.75 -27.83
CA GLU A 197 1.88 -0.93 -28.15
C GLU A 197 0.88 -0.86 -26.99
N CYS A 198 1.12 -1.66 -25.93
CA CYS A 198 0.33 -1.64 -24.72
C CYS A 198 1.07 -2.32 -23.57
N ILE A 199 1.28 -1.61 -22.47
CA ILE A 199 1.48 -2.19 -21.14
C ILE A 199 0.62 -1.43 -20.15
N SER A 200 0.22 -2.13 -19.08
CA SER A 200 -0.25 -1.53 -17.84
C SER A 200 0.63 -0.34 -17.41
N CYS A 201 0.00 0.80 -17.16
CA CYS A 201 0.50 1.92 -16.36
C CYS A 201 1.08 1.52 -14.99
N CYS A 202 0.82 0.31 -14.53
CA CYS A 202 1.55 -0.35 -13.46
C CYS A 202 2.30 -1.55 -14.07
N PRO A 203 3.48 -1.33 -14.67
CA PRO A 203 4.35 -2.44 -15.05
C PRO A 203 4.79 -3.17 -13.77
N ALA A 204 5.20 -4.43 -13.90
CA ALA A 204 5.87 -5.10 -12.80
C ALA A 204 7.14 -4.31 -12.43
N SER A 205 7.23 -3.93 -11.15
CA SER A 205 8.41 -3.45 -10.45
C SER A 205 8.64 -4.35 -9.24
N CYS A 206 9.87 -4.45 -8.74
CA CYS A 206 10.21 -5.29 -7.58
C CYS A 206 9.53 -4.81 -6.30
N ASN A 207 9.21 -3.51 -6.22
CA ASN A 207 8.46 -2.90 -5.14
C ASN A 207 6.95 -3.23 -5.18
N LEU A 208 6.51 -4.07 -4.24
CA LEU A 208 5.13 -4.54 -4.11
C LEU A 208 4.16 -3.47 -3.57
N GLU A 209 4.65 -2.41 -2.91
CA GLU A 209 3.84 -1.32 -2.36
C GLU A 209 3.05 -0.50 -3.41
N ARG A 210 3.34 -0.68 -4.71
CA ARG A 210 2.62 -0.01 -5.82
C ARG A 210 1.23 -0.62 -6.02
N THR A 211 0.38 -0.45 -5.02
CA THR A 211 -1.04 -0.86 -4.96
C THR A 211 -1.85 -0.14 -6.03
N CYS A 212 -1.96 -0.74 -7.21
CA CYS A 212 -2.74 -0.19 -8.31
C CYS A 212 -4.24 -0.50 -8.20
N ILE A 213 -4.84 0.08 -7.16
CA ILE A 213 -6.28 0.06 -6.91
C ILE A 213 -6.97 1.07 -7.85
N ASP A 214 -7.69 0.54 -8.84
CA ASP A 214 -8.63 1.15 -9.80
C ASP A 214 -8.19 2.34 -10.69
N SER A 215 -7.12 3.08 -10.36
CA SER A 215 -6.96 4.48 -10.78
C SER A 215 -5.68 4.84 -11.56
N ARG A 216 -5.38 4.13 -12.67
CA ARG A 216 -4.43 4.59 -13.71
C ARG A 216 -4.92 4.21 -15.13
N LEU A 217 -4.24 4.68 -16.20
CA LEU A 217 -4.59 4.44 -17.61
C LEU A 217 -4.27 3.00 -18.02
N ALA A 218 -5.29 2.17 -18.32
CA ALA A 218 -5.14 0.71 -18.46
C ALA A 218 -4.04 0.25 -19.42
N CYS A 219 -3.74 1.06 -20.43
CA CYS A 219 -2.78 0.79 -21.49
C CYS A 219 -1.99 2.06 -21.83
N LEU A 220 -0.66 1.95 -21.97
CA LEU A 220 0.22 2.98 -22.55
C LEU A 220 1.27 2.30 -23.45
N ASP A 221 1.56 2.89 -24.61
CA ASP A 221 2.61 2.42 -25.53
C ASP A 221 3.98 3.05 -25.23
N GLY A 222 5.07 2.33 -25.47
CA GLY A 222 6.41 2.85 -25.19
C GLY A 222 7.47 1.77 -25.06
N CYS A 223 8.60 2.15 -24.45
CA CYS A 223 9.77 1.30 -24.27
C CYS A 223 9.78 0.69 -22.87
N TYR A 224 9.67 -0.64 -22.80
CA TYR A 224 9.50 -1.41 -21.57
C TYR A 224 10.31 -2.71 -21.62
N CYS A 225 10.31 -3.47 -20.53
CA CYS A 225 10.99 -4.76 -20.47
C CYS A 225 10.32 -5.85 -21.33
N PRO A 226 11.11 -6.80 -21.88
CA PRO A 226 10.60 -8.06 -22.45
C PRO A 226 9.78 -8.89 -21.46
N ASP A 227 9.00 -9.86 -21.98
CA ASP A 227 8.22 -10.77 -21.14
C ASP A 227 9.09 -11.56 -20.16
N GLY A 228 8.65 -11.63 -18.90
CA GLY A 228 9.38 -12.27 -17.80
C GLY A 228 10.39 -11.37 -17.08
N LEU A 229 10.65 -10.16 -17.60
CA LEU A 229 11.54 -9.19 -16.96
C LEU A 229 10.76 -8.01 -16.34
N ILE A 230 11.29 -7.52 -15.22
CA ILE A 230 10.72 -6.48 -14.35
C ILE A 230 11.51 -5.18 -14.52
N TYR A 231 10.83 -4.03 -14.54
CA TYR A 231 11.46 -2.73 -14.76
C TYR A 231 11.84 -2.07 -13.43
N GLU A 232 13.14 -1.98 -13.16
CA GLU A 232 13.70 -1.42 -11.93
C GLU A 232 14.87 -0.48 -12.30
N ASP A 233 14.91 0.74 -11.74
CA ASP A 233 15.96 1.78 -11.92
C ASP A 233 16.47 2.03 -13.36
N GLY A 234 15.59 1.87 -14.35
CA GLY A 234 15.91 2.11 -15.77
C GLY A 234 16.54 0.91 -16.50
N GLY A 235 16.67 -0.22 -15.81
CA GLY A 235 17.05 -1.51 -16.38
C GLY A 235 15.88 -2.51 -16.40
N CYS A 236 16.20 -3.73 -16.80
CA CYS A 236 15.30 -4.88 -16.74
C CYS A 236 15.99 -6.02 -15.98
N VAL A 237 15.34 -6.54 -14.95
CA VAL A 237 15.84 -7.61 -14.08
C VAL A 237 14.94 -8.84 -14.17
N GLU A 238 15.47 -10.04 -13.94
CA GLU A 238 14.63 -11.23 -13.77
C GLU A 238 13.85 -11.12 -12.45
N ALA A 239 12.65 -11.72 -12.38
CA ALA A 239 11.85 -11.69 -11.15
C ALA A 239 12.55 -12.33 -9.95
N SER A 240 13.52 -13.23 -10.19
CA SER A 240 14.41 -13.81 -9.17
C SER A 240 15.46 -12.83 -8.64
N ASP A 241 15.85 -11.82 -9.41
CA ASP A 241 16.93 -10.87 -9.10
C ASP A 241 16.42 -9.63 -8.35
N CYS A 242 15.10 -9.45 -8.29
CA CYS A 242 14.45 -8.34 -7.61
C CYS A 242 14.99 -8.13 -6.18
N PRO A 243 15.41 -6.90 -5.82
CA PRO A 243 15.79 -6.59 -4.46
C PRO A 243 14.57 -6.60 -3.53
N CYS A 244 14.79 -7.00 -2.29
CA CYS A 244 13.80 -6.99 -1.22
C CYS A 244 13.98 -5.72 -0.39
N GLU A 245 12.89 -5.03 -0.06
CA GLU A 245 12.94 -3.94 0.91
C GLU A 245 12.99 -4.51 2.34
N PHE A 246 13.85 -3.95 3.19
CA PHE A 246 13.80 -4.14 4.63
C PHE A 246 14.06 -2.78 5.30
N HIS A 247 13.10 -2.32 6.12
CA HIS A 247 13.19 -1.03 6.83
C HIS A 247 13.54 0.19 5.94
N GLY A 248 12.95 0.30 4.73
CA GLY A 248 13.23 1.40 3.80
C GLY A 248 14.58 1.34 3.09
N LEU A 249 15.26 0.18 3.12
CA LEU A 249 16.53 -0.09 2.43
C LEU A 249 16.37 -1.30 1.50
N PHE A 250 17.00 -1.24 0.33
CA PHE A 250 16.89 -2.29 -0.70
C PHE A 250 18.11 -3.22 -0.69
N TYR A 251 17.84 -4.52 -0.60
CA TYR A 251 18.85 -5.58 -0.54
C TYR A 251 18.71 -6.52 -1.74
N HIS A 252 19.80 -6.75 -2.48
CA HIS A 252 19.80 -7.62 -3.66
C HIS A 252 19.41 -9.07 -3.32
N SER A 253 18.86 -9.78 -4.32
CA SER A 253 18.56 -11.22 -4.21
C SER A 253 19.78 -12.04 -3.79
N GLY A 254 19.54 -13.04 -2.94
CA GLY A 254 20.58 -13.83 -2.27
C GLY A 254 21.19 -13.18 -1.02
N HIS A 255 20.88 -11.91 -0.69
CA HIS A 255 21.32 -11.30 0.56
C HIS A 255 20.60 -11.93 1.77
N THR A 256 21.32 -12.13 2.88
CA THR A 256 20.79 -12.74 4.10
C THR A 256 20.83 -11.76 5.28
N LEU A 257 19.67 -11.42 5.82
CA LEU A 257 19.52 -10.66 7.06
C LEU A 257 19.15 -11.60 8.22
N GLN A 258 19.51 -11.19 9.44
CA GLN A 258 19.04 -11.84 10.67
C GLN A 258 18.08 -10.87 11.37
N GLU A 259 16.79 -11.20 11.37
CA GLU A 259 15.73 -10.43 12.01
C GLU A 259 15.29 -11.10 13.31
N GLU A 260 15.64 -10.49 14.45
CA GLU A 260 15.44 -10.99 15.81
C GLU A 260 15.85 -12.46 16.04
N CYS A 261 14.98 -13.40 15.68
CA CYS A 261 15.14 -14.83 15.86
C CYS A 261 15.25 -15.63 14.54
N SER A 262 14.98 -14.99 13.39
CA SER A 262 14.91 -15.61 12.06
C SER A 262 16.07 -15.19 11.16
N ASN A 263 16.48 -16.09 10.25
CA ASN A 263 17.34 -15.75 9.12
C ASN A 263 16.47 -15.63 7.86
N CYS A 264 16.50 -14.44 7.25
CA CYS A 264 15.72 -14.08 6.07
C CYS A 264 16.65 -13.93 4.86
N THR A 265 16.41 -14.72 3.82
CA THR A 265 17.12 -14.62 2.54
C THR A 265 16.25 -13.89 1.54
N CYS A 266 16.75 -12.82 0.91
CA CYS A 266 16.03 -12.17 -0.17
C CYS A 266 15.97 -13.13 -1.38
N VAL A 267 14.77 -13.45 -1.86
CA VAL A 267 14.55 -14.31 -3.03
C VAL A 267 13.45 -13.67 -3.88
N GLY A 268 13.85 -12.98 -4.95
CA GLY A 268 12.93 -12.38 -5.92
C GLY A 268 11.95 -11.38 -5.31
N GLY A 269 12.47 -10.35 -4.63
CA GLY A 269 11.66 -9.31 -3.98
C GLY A 269 10.98 -9.71 -2.66
N VAL A 270 11.01 -10.99 -2.28
CA VAL A 270 10.39 -11.50 -1.03
C VAL A 270 11.45 -12.03 -0.06
N TRP A 271 11.29 -11.71 1.22
CA TRP A 271 12.11 -12.31 2.29
C TRP A 271 11.66 -13.74 2.59
N ASN A 272 12.47 -14.71 2.17
CA ASN A 272 12.31 -16.11 2.53
C ASN A 272 12.97 -16.36 3.89
N CYS A 273 12.18 -16.25 4.97
CA CYS A 273 12.62 -16.40 6.34
C CYS A 273 12.47 -17.85 6.85
N THR A 274 13.40 -18.27 7.72
CA THR A 274 13.22 -19.47 8.55
C THR A 274 11.93 -19.41 9.35
N GLU A 275 11.15 -20.50 9.39
CA GLU A 275 9.94 -20.60 10.21
C GLU A 275 10.27 -20.64 11.72
N HIS A 276 10.54 -19.47 12.28
CA HIS A 276 10.68 -19.25 13.72
C HIS A 276 9.70 -18.15 14.13
N SER A 277 8.82 -18.47 15.08
CA SER A 277 7.86 -17.52 15.65
C SER A 277 8.61 -16.54 16.56
N CYS A 278 9.06 -15.42 16.01
CA CYS A 278 9.64 -14.32 16.79
C CYS A 278 8.53 -13.55 17.55
N PRO A 279 8.86 -12.82 18.64
CA PRO A 279 7.90 -11.95 19.32
C PRO A 279 7.58 -10.71 18.47
N GLY A 280 6.31 -10.32 18.36
CA GLY A 280 5.91 -9.08 17.69
C GLY A 280 5.97 -7.89 18.66
N GLU A 281 6.36 -6.70 18.17
CA GLU A 281 6.31 -5.44 18.94
C GLU A 281 5.40 -4.41 18.27
N CYS A 282 4.25 -4.15 18.91
CA CYS A 282 3.38 -3.03 18.59
C CYS A 282 3.88 -1.77 19.32
N SER A 283 3.86 -0.62 18.65
CA SER A 283 4.29 0.65 19.25
C SER A 283 3.26 1.78 19.10
N VAL A 284 3.25 2.70 20.07
CA VAL A 284 2.51 3.96 20.01
C VAL A 284 3.45 5.08 20.44
N THR A 285 3.62 6.09 19.60
CA THR A 285 4.55 7.22 19.82
C THR A 285 3.96 8.53 19.31
N GLY A 286 4.60 9.67 19.62
CA GLY A 286 4.24 10.96 19.03
C GLY A 286 2.79 11.40 19.28
N ASP A 287 2.13 11.95 18.26
CA ASP A 287 0.70 12.27 18.29
C ASP A 287 -0.16 11.08 17.83
N MET A 288 -0.15 10.01 18.64
CA MET A 288 -0.85 8.77 18.35
C MET A 288 -0.48 8.17 16.98
N TYR A 289 0.82 8.10 16.71
CA TYR A 289 1.38 7.31 15.62
C TYR A 289 1.50 5.85 16.08
N PHE A 290 0.85 4.93 15.36
CA PHE A 290 0.74 3.52 15.67
C PHE A 290 1.57 2.67 14.70
N GLN A 291 2.17 1.60 15.24
CA GLN A 291 2.74 0.49 14.49
C GLN A 291 2.08 -0.80 14.97
N SER A 292 1.48 -1.58 14.06
CA SER A 292 0.94 -2.91 14.37
C SER A 292 2.05 -3.92 14.70
N PHE A 293 1.69 -5.08 15.26
CA PHE A 293 2.62 -6.20 15.46
C PHE A 293 3.27 -6.68 14.16
N ASP A 294 2.58 -6.54 13.03
CA ASP A 294 3.07 -6.94 11.71
C ASP A 294 3.72 -5.78 10.93
N GLY A 295 3.85 -4.60 11.55
CA GLY A 295 4.64 -3.46 11.04
C GLY A 295 3.86 -2.35 10.33
N ARG A 296 2.53 -2.45 10.18
CA ARG A 296 1.70 -1.43 9.53
C ARG A 296 1.70 -0.12 10.31
N LEU A 297 2.21 0.94 9.69
CA LEU A 297 2.24 2.29 10.24
C LEU A 297 0.97 3.08 9.90
N TYR A 298 0.39 3.79 10.89
CA TYR A 298 -0.76 4.67 10.67
C TYR A 298 -0.97 5.67 11.83
N THR A 299 -1.81 6.69 11.63
CA THR A 299 -2.26 7.62 12.67
C THR A 299 -3.75 7.98 12.51
N PHE A 300 -4.42 8.29 13.62
CA PHE A 300 -5.74 8.89 13.65
C PHE A 300 -5.95 9.66 14.97
N ALA A 301 -6.91 10.59 14.99
CA ALA A 301 -7.23 11.39 16.19
C ALA A 301 -7.88 10.52 17.29
N ALA A 302 -7.05 9.87 18.10
CA ALA A 302 -7.43 8.86 19.08
C ALA A 302 -7.73 9.43 20.48
N THR A 303 -8.53 10.49 20.58
CA THR A 303 -8.74 11.34 21.79
C THR A 303 -9.64 10.75 22.89
N CYS A 304 -9.65 9.43 23.07
CA CYS A 304 -10.54 8.71 24.00
C CYS A 304 -9.90 7.38 24.50
N GLN A 305 -10.71 6.43 24.98
CA GLN A 305 -10.26 5.07 25.34
C GLN A 305 -10.45 4.07 24.19
N TYR A 306 -9.39 3.32 23.86
CA TYR A 306 -9.38 2.33 22.79
C TYR A 306 -8.79 0.99 23.26
N VAL A 307 -9.20 -0.11 22.63
CA VAL A 307 -8.52 -1.42 22.78
C VAL A 307 -7.25 -1.39 21.95
N LEU A 308 -6.09 -1.32 22.63
CA LEU A 308 -4.79 -1.32 21.97
C LEU A 308 -4.49 -2.72 21.42
N ALA A 309 -4.62 -3.76 22.25
CA ALA A 309 -4.57 -5.15 21.83
C ALA A 309 -5.34 -6.02 22.82
N LYS A 310 -6.01 -7.07 22.35
CA LYS A 310 -6.55 -8.13 23.19
C LYS A 310 -6.38 -9.49 22.54
N SER A 311 -6.48 -10.54 23.35
CA SER A 311 -6.64 -11.90 22.84
C SER A 311 -7.96 -12.05 22.08
N ARG A 312 -7.90 -12.66 20.88
CA ARG A 312 -9.02 -12.79 19.94
C ARG A 312 -9.96 -13.94 20.30
N ASN A 313 -9.39 -15.11 20.61
CA ASN A 313 -10.11 -16.36 20.85
C ASN A 313 -10.05 -16.79 22.33
N SER A 314 -8.95 -16.50 23.02
CA SER A 314 -8.68 -17.04 24.37
C SER A 314 -9.23 -16.21 25.55
N GLY A 315 -9.53 -14.92 25.37
CA GLY A 315 -9.95 -14.01 26.45
C GLY A 315 -8.89 -13.71 27.52
N LYS A 316 -7.65 -14.22 27.34
CA LYS A 316 -6.58 -14.19 28.34
C LYS A 316 -6.16 -12.77 28.73
N PHE A 317 -6.20 -11.80 27.80
CA PHE A 317 -5.75 -10.44 28.08
C PHE A 317 -6.52 -9.37 27.30
N THR A 318 -6.56 -8.16 27.83
CA THR A 318 -6.92 -6.93 27.13
C THR A 318 -6.05 -5.78 27.61
N VAL A 319 -5.36 -5.12 26.68
CA VAL A 319 -4.67 -3.84 26.87
C VAL A 319 -5.53 -2.73 26.29
N THR A 320 -5.86 -1.73 27.10
CA THR A 320 -6.49 -0.48 26.63
C THR A 320 -5.57 0.70 26.83
N ILE A 321 -5.72 1.69 25.95
CA ILE A 321 -5.01 2.97 25.98
C ILE A 321 -6.03 4.08 26.17
N GLN A 322 -5.84 4.92 27.21
CA GLN A 322 -6.69 6.07 27.51
C GLN A 322 -5.93 7.33 27.16
N ASN A 323 -6.47 8.10 26.22
CA ASN A 323 -5.91 9.38 25.80
C ASN A 323 -6.83 10.55 26.17
N ALA A 324 -6.31 11.76 26.08
CA ALA A 324 -7.09 13.00 26.15
C ALA A 324 -6.47 14.07 25.23
N PRO A 325 -7.26 15.05 24.74
CA PRO A 325 -6.74 16.19 24.00
C PRO A 325 -5.67 16.96 24.78
N CYS A 326 -4.61 17.36 24.09
CA CYS A 326 -3.46 18.07 24.66
C CYS A 326 -2.79 18.99 23.62
N GLY A 327 -1.63 19.55 23.95
CA GLY A 327 -0.98 20.58 23.14
C GLY A 327 -1.57 21.98 23.36
N ALA A 328 -1.05 22.96 22.63
CA ALA A 328 -1.40 24.37 22.83
C ALA A 328 -2.82 24.72 22.35
N ASN A 329 -3.34 24.01 21.32
CA ASN A 329 -4.67 24.27 20.76
C ASN A 329 -5.68 23.14 21.04
N LEU A 330 -5.33 22.17 21.89
CA LEU A 330 -6.14 20.96 22.20
C LEU A 330 -6.44 20.07 20.98
N ASP A 331 -5.49 20.06 20.06
CA ASP A 331 -5.47 19.40 18.75
C ASP A 331 -4.70 18.06 18.76
N GLY A 332 -3.66 17.94 19.57
CA GLY A 332 -2.94 16.69 19.81
C GLY A 332 -3.64 15.78 20.83
N SER A 333 -3.17 14.54 20.97
CA SER A 333 -3.76 13.48 21.80
C SER A 333 -2.71 12.79 22.67
N CYS A 334 -2.72 13.06 23.98
CA CYS A 334 -1.70 12.56 24.92
C CYS A 334 -2.22 11.39 25.76
N ILE A 335 -1.37 10.36 25.92
CA ILE A 335 -1.64 9.16 26.73
C ILE A 335 -1.75 9.52 28.21
N GLN A 336 -2.92 9.27 28.80
CA GLN A 336 -3.24 9.51 30.22
C GLN A 336 -2.99 8.28 31.10
N SER A 337 -3.30 7.09 30.56
CA SER A 337 -2.92 5.80 31.15
C SER A 337 -2.89 4.68 30.10
N VAL A 338 -2.19 3.60 30.45
CA VAL A 338 -2.27 2.31 29.76
C VAL A 338 -2.70 1.26 30.78
N ASN A 339 -3.72 0.48 30.46
CA ASN A 339 -4.35 -0.46 31.38
C ASN A 339 -4.28 -1.88 30.81
N LEU A 340 -3.77 -2.84 31.58
CA LEU A 340 -3.76 -4.27 31.23
C LEU A 340 -4.71 -5.03 32.17
N VAL A 341 -5.64 -5.79 31.61
CA VAL A 341 -6.56 -6.70 32.31
C VAL A 341 -6.29 -8.13 31.86
N ILE A 342 -6.33 -9.09 32.79
CA ILE A 342 -6.14 -10.53 32.55
C ILE A 342 -7.45 -11.29 32.82
N ASP A 343 -7.74 -12.31 32.00
CA ASP A 343 -8.94 -13.18 32.12
C ASP A 343 -10.28 -12.43 32.23
N GLU A 344 -10.35 -11.23 31.63
CA GLU A 344 -11.45 -10.25 31.71
C GLU A 344 -11.87 -9.87 33.16
N ASP A 345 -11.03 -10.14 34.18
CA ASP A 345 -11.32 -9.85 35.60
C ASP A 345 -10.74 -8.48 36.03
N PRO A 346 -11.57 -7.47 36.36
CA PRO A 346 -11.11 -6.15 36.78
C PRO A 346 -10.23 -6.16 38.04
N ARG A 347 -10.27 -7.22 38.85
CA ARG A 347 -9.38 -7.37 40.02
C ARG A 347 -7.92 -7.57 39.62
N THR A 348 -7.65 -7.95 38.37
CA THR A 348 -6.31 -8.07 37.78
C THR A 348 -5.87 -6.81 37.03
N GLU A 349 -6.69 -5.74 36.99
CA GLU A 349 -6.34 -4.54 36.23
C GLU A 349 -5.06 -3.87 36.77
N VAL A 350 -4.05 -3.75 35.91
CA VAL A 350 -2.84 -2.96 36.13
C VAL A 350 -2.95 -1.67 35.33
N THR A 351 -3.04 -0.53 36.02
CA THR A 351 -3.07 0.80 35.40
C THR A 351 -1.71 1.47 35.56
N LEU A 352 -1.09 1.87 34.45
CA LEU A 352 0.11 2.70 34.41
C LEU A 352 -0.30 4.14 34.09
N SER A 353 -0.08 5.10 34.99
CA SER A 353 -0.52 6.50 34.80
C SER A 353 0.55 7.38 34.15
N HIS A 354 0.12 8.49 33.51
CA HIS A 354 0.99 9.54 32.98
C HIS A 354 1.90 10.22 34.02
N LEU A 355 1.72 9.95 35.32
CA LEU A 355 2.57 10.43 36.41
C LEU A 355 3.67 9.41 36.80
N GLY A 356 3.74 8.26 36.13
CA GLY A 356 4.62 7.15 36.51
C GLY A 356 4.13 6.34 37.71
N GLU A 357 2.85 6.47 38.09
CA GLU A 357 2.26 5.73 39.21
C GLU A 357 1.56 4.45 38.71
N VAL A 358 1.66 3.36 39.48
CA VAL A 358 1.06 2.06 39.17
C VAL A 358 -0.05 1.75 40.17
N PHE A 359 -1.22 1.38 39.65
CA PHE A 359 -2.38 0.95 40.44
C PHE A 359 -2.79 -0.47 40.06
N LEU A 360 -3.19 -1.26 41.07
CA LEU A 360 -3.80 -2.59 40.92
C LEU A 360 -5.31 -2.53 41.21
N ALA A 361 -6.08 -3.37 40.50
CA ALA A 361 -7.54 -3.37 40.52
C ALA A 361 -8.15 -1.97 40.36
N GLY A 362 -7.53 -1.14 39.50
CA GLY A 362 -7.93 0.24 39.20
C GLY A 362 -7.79 1.27 40.34
N GLN A 363 -7.39 0.88 41.57
CA GLN A 363 -7.44 1.76 42.74
C GLN A 363 -6.28 1.64 43.75
N TYR A 364 -5.59 0.50 43.82
CA TYR A 364 -4.55 0.27 44.83
C TYR A 364 -3.17 0.65 44.30
N ARG A 365 -2.69 1.84 44.64
CA ARG A 365 -1.31 2.27 44.34
C ARG A 365 -0.31 1.32 44.97
N VAL A 366 0.66 0.83 44.19
CA VAL A 366 1.76 -0.03 44.66
C VAL A 366 3.13 0.64 44.61
N SER A 367 4.04 0.16 45.46
CA SER A 367 5.49 0.41 45.38
C SER A 367 6.15 -0.57 44.41
N LEU A 368 7.15 -0.11 43.65
CA LEU A 368 7.91 -0.95 42.71
C LEU A 368 9.28 -1.36 43.29
N PRO A 369 9.80 -2.55 42.94
CA PRO A 369 9.18 -3.56 42.09
C PRO A 369 8.04 -4.30 42.81
N TYR A 370 7.03 -4.71 42.03
CA TYR A 370 5.91 -5.54 42.48
C TYR A 370 5.93 -6.86 41.70
N SER A 371 5.61 -7.99 42.36
CA SER A 371 5.47 -9.27 41.67
C SER A 371 4.56 -10.24 42.40
N ASP A 372 3.73 -10.93 41.63
CA ASP A 372 2.87 -12.05 42.04
C ASP A 372 2.93 -13.19 40.99
N ASP A 373 1.95 -14.09 40.99
CA ASP A 373 1.88 -15.22 40.03
C ASP A 373 1.47 -14.80 38.60
N LEU A 374 0.98 -13.57 38.40
CA LEU A 374 0.49 -13.05 37.11
C LEU A 374 1.46 -12.02 36.52
N PHE A 375 1.98 -11.13 37.34
CA PHE A 375 2.71 -9.92 36.97
C PHE A 375 4.11 -9.86 37.59
N HIS A 376 5.04 -9.30 36.84
CA HIS A 376 6.28 -8.72 37.37
C HIS A 376 6.39 -7.27 36.85
N ILE A 377 6.21 -6.31 37.76
CA ILE A 377 6.16 -4.88 37.47
C ILE A 377 7.38 -4.19 38.07
N GLN A 378 8.12 -3.43 37.25
CA GLN A 378 9.34 -2.76 37.66
C GLN A 378 9.55 -1.42 36.96
N GLU A 379 10.28 -0.53 37.63
CA GLU A 379 10.95 0.59 36.96
C GLU A 379 12.17 0.04 36.19
N LEU A 380 12.06 -0.02 34.86
CA LEU A 380 13.10 -0.50 33.94
C LEU A 380 14.25 0.52 33.83
N SER A 381 13.88 1.80 33.73
CA SER A 381 14.77 2.95 33.85
C SER A 381 13.99 4.10 34.49
N SER A 382 14.65 5.19 34.87
CA SER A 382 13.98 6.40 35.39
C SER A 382 13.04 7.11 34.39
N MET A 383 12.85 6.55 33.19
CA MET A 383 11.95 7.05 32.15
C MET A 383 10.95 5.99 31.67
N PHE A 384 11.06 4.73 32.10
CA PHE A 384 10.23 3.61 31.61
C PHE A 384 9.76 2.67 32.73
N LEU A 385 8.45 2.49 32.82
CA LEU A 385 7.83 1.40 33.55
C LEU A 385 7.76 0.15 32.65
N GLN A 386 7.91 -1.03 33.25
CA GLN A 386 7.68 -2.30 32.57
C GLN A 386 6.74 -3.20 33.38
N VAL A 387 5.74 -3.78 32.71
CA VAL A 387 4.95 -4.92 33.17
C VAL A 387 5.33 -6.13 32.33
N ARG A 388 5.70 -7.24 32.97
CA ARG A 388 5.86 -8.55 32.35
C ARG A 388 4.79 -9.50 32.88
N THR A 389 4.33 -10.43 32.05
CA THR A 389 3.39 -11.49 32.43
C THR A 389 4.02 -12.87 32.29
N ALA A 390 3.54 -13.85 33.05
CA ALA A 390 4.03 -15.23 32.97
C ALA A 390 3.76 -15.92 31.62
N PHE A 391 2.84 -15.38 30.81
CA PHE A 391 2.44 -15.90 29.49
C PHE A 391 2.98 -15.10 28.30
N GLY A 392 4.04 -14.30 28.50
CA GLY A 392 4.81 -13.74 27.38
C GLY A 392 4.27 -12.44 26.77
N LEU A 393 3.48 -11.66 27.51
CA LEU A 393 3.32 -10.23 27.20
C LEU A 393 4.30 -9.39 28.01
N ARG A 394 4.92 -8.41 27.35
CA ARG A 394 5.84 -7.42 27.91
C ARG A 394 5.39 -6.02 27.47
N LEU A 395 4.80 -5.25 28.39
CA LEU A 395 4.37 -3.87 28.18
C LEU A 395 5.41 -2.92 28.77
N GLN A 396 5.88 -1.95 28.00
CA GLN A 396 6.76 -0.86 28.42
C GLN A 396 6.07 0.49 28.17
N TYR A 397 6.12 1.41 29.13
CA TYR A 397 5.51 2.75 29.02
C TYR A 397 6.45 3.84 29.52
N GLY A 398 6.78 4.77 28.61
CA GLY A 398 7.55 5.98 28.86
C GLY A 398 6.64 7.20 29.00
N TRP A 399 6.13 7.41 30.21
CA TRP A 399 5.05 8.35 30.52
C TRP A 399 5.36 9.80 30.13
N ALA A 400 6.60 10.25 30.34
CA ALA A 400 7.02 11.64 30.12
C ALA A 400 7.07 12.06 28.64
N GLN A 401 7.04 11.12 27.69
CA GLN A 401 7.19 11.36 26.24
C GLN A 401 6.22 10.50 25.40
N PHE A 402 5.14 10.00 26.03
CA PHE A 402 4.03 9.27 25.38
C PHE A 402 4.45 8.08 24.51
N ARG A 403 5.46 7.30 24.93
CA ARG A 403 5.91 6.10 24.21
C ARG A 403 5.37 4.83 24.87
N VAL A 404 4.67 4.00 24.11
CA VAL A 404 4.23 2.65 24.51
C VAL A 404 4.86 1.63 23.58
N TYR A 405 5.39 0.56 24.15
CA TYR A 405 5.80 -0.64 23.42
C TYR A 405 5.13 -1.84 24.06
N LEU A 406 4.32 -2.56 23.28
CA LEU A 406 3.70 -3.81 23.68
C LEU A 406 4.33 -4.93 22.86
N GLN A 407 5.14 -5.76 23.50
CA GLN A 407 5.72 -6.94 22.89
C GLN A 407 4.93 -8.19 23.30
N ALA A 408 4.59 -9.02 22.31
CA ALA A 408 3.85 -10.27 22.48
C ALA A 408 4.68 -11.45 21.95
N ASP A 409 4.98 -12.40 22.83
CA ASP A 409 5.77 -13.58 22.47
C ASP A 409 4.99 -14.55 21.55
N ALA A 410 5.72 -15.47 20.91
CA ALA A 410 5.24 -16.44 19.93
C ALA A 410 3.84 -17.07 20.15
N PRO A 411 3.40 -17.44 21.38
CA PRO A 411 2.08 -18.05 21.59
C PRO A 411 0.88 -17.15 21.27
N TRP A 412 1.12 -15.85 21.05
CA TRP A 412 0.09 -14.86 20.70
C TRP A 412 -0.10 -14.65 19.21
N LYS A 413 0.75 -15.26 18.38
CA LYS A 413 0.58 -15.23 16.92
C LYS A 413 -0.80 -15.79 16.54
N ASP A 414 -1.48 -15.11 15.62
CA ASP A 414 -2.85 -15.42 15.17
C ASP A 414 -3.97 -15.29 16.25
N ASP A 415 -3.64 -14.90 17.50
CA ASP A 415 -4.61 -14.68 18.59
C ASP A 415 -4.70 -13.21 19.04
N THR A 416 -4.21 -12.21 18.30
CA THR A 416 -4.45 -10.78 18.64
C THR A 416 -5.57 -10.14 17.85
N ALA A 417 -6.20 -9.12 18.44
CA ALA A 417 -7.04 -8.15 17.75
C ALA A 417 -7.05 -6.81 18.53
N GLY A 418 -7.16 -5.69 17.82
CA GLY A 418 -7.12 -4.34 18.40
C GLY A 418 -6.37 -3.38 17.47
N LEU A 419 -6.04 -2.19 17.95
CA LEU A 419 -5.21 -1.23 17.19
C LEU A 419 -3.81 -1.78 16.82
N CYS A 420 -3.26 -2.70 17.60
CA CYS A 420 -2.02 -3.41 17.29
C CYS A 420 -2.15 -4.49 16.19
N GLY A 421 -3.35 -4.73 15.65
CA GLY A 421 -3.55 -5.64 14.54
C GLY A 421 -3.73 -7.11 14.91
N THR A 422 -3.50 -7.99 13.93
CA THR A 422 -3.82 -9.42 13.96
C THR A 422 -2.65 -10.34 14.34
N PHE A 423 -1.42 -9.83 14.22
CA PHE A 423 -0.17 -10.56 14.51
C PHE A 423 -0.11 -11.92 13.81
N ASN A 424 -0.29 -11.92 12.50
CA ASN A 424 -0.21 -13.11 11.65
C ASN A 424 0.92 -13.01 10.59
N GLY A 425 1.48 -11.81 10.40
CA GLY A 425 2.48 -11.46 9.37
C GLY A 425 1.87 -10.82 8.11
N ASN A 426 0.60 -10.40 8.14
CA ASN A 426 -0.12 -9.83 7.00
C ASN A 426 -0.64 -8.42 7.30
N ILE A 427 0.20 -7.43 7.04
CA ILE A 427 -0.15 -5.99 7.14
C ILE A 427 -1.44 -5.60 6.43
N GLN A 428 -1.93 -6.38 5.44
CA GLN A 428 -3.17 -6.03 4.73
C GLN A 428 -4.44 -6.28 5.57
N ASP A 429 -4.44 -7.22 6.53
CA ASP A 429 -5.61 -7.51 7.38
C ASP A 429 -5.58 -6.88 8.78
N ASP A 430 -4.48 -6.23 9.17
CA ASP A 430 -4.34 -5.46 10.43
C ASP A 430 -5.52 -4.54 10.75
N PHE A 431 -6.19 -3.98 9.75
CA PHE A 431 -7.37 -3.11 9.92
C PHE A 431 -8.68 -3.89 10.17
N LEU A 432 -8.59 -5.10 10.73
CA LEU A 432 -9.73 -5.93 11.13
C LEU A 432 -10.53 -5.27 12.27
N SER A 433 -11.76 -4.84 12.00
CA SER A 433 -12.67 -4.33 13.02
C SER A 433 -13.34 -5.46 13.83
N PRO A 434 -13.91 -5.18 15.01
CA PRO A 434 -14.62 -6.18 15.83
C PRO A 434 -15.82 -6.84 15.12
N SER A 435 -16.24 -6.33 13.96
CA SER A 435 -17.29 -6.91 13.12
C SER A 435 -16.82 -8.10 12.26
N GLY A 436 -15.50 -8.31 12.15
CA GLY A 436 -14.90 -9.28 11.22
C GLY A 436 -14.64 -8.73 9.81
N MET A 437 -14.81 -7.43 9.59
CA MET A 437 -14.52 -6.74 8.34
C MET A 437 -13.14 -6.07 8.40
N ILE A 438 -12.40 -6.02 7.29
CA ILE A 438 -11.19 -5.21 7.15
C ILE A 438 -11.60 -3.81 6.71
N GLU A 439 -11.27 -2.79 7.50
CA GLU A 439 -11.65 -1.40 7.23
C GLU A 439 -10.71 -0.72 6.23
N SER A 440 -11.24 0.12 5.35
CA SER A 440 -10.46 0.76 4.29
C SER A 440 -9.63 1.98 4.71
N THR A 441 -9.83 2.52 5.92
CA THR A 441 -9.08 3.69 6.41
C THR A 441 -8.74 3.59 7.91
N PRO A 442 -7.65 4.25 8.37
CA PRO A 442 -7.29 4.28 9.79
C PRO A 442 -8.38 4.85 10.69
N GLN A 443 -9.18 5.81 10.17
CA GLN A 443 -10.24 6.46 10.94
C GLN A 443 -11.45 5.55 11.11
N LEU A 444 -11.81 4.72 10.11
CA LEU A 444 -12.88 3.73 10.26
C LEU A 444 -12.46 2.64 11.26
N PHE A 445 -11.26 2.09 11.07
CA PHE A 445 -10.63 1.11 11.96
C PHE A 445 -10.55 1.60 13.42
N GLY A 446 -9.95 2.77 13.64
CA GLY A 446 -9.80 3.36 14.97
C GLY A 446 -11.14 3.64 15.65
N ASN A 447 -12.14 4.15 14.90
CA ASN A 447 -13.49 4.36 15.44
C ASN A 447 -14.23 3.05 15.77
N ALA A 448 -13.82 1.90 15.24
CA ALA A 448 -14.41 0.59 15.57
C ALA A 448 -13.87 0.00 16.89
N TRP A 449 -12.67 0.40 17.33
CA TRP A 449 -12.00 -0.10 18.55
C TRP A 449 -12.17 0.80 19.80
N ARG A 450 -13.12 1.76 19.77
CA ARG A 450 -13.49 2.60 20.93
C ARG A 450 -14.15 1.76 22.03
N VAL A 451 -13.73 1.96 23.28
CA VAL A 451 -14.30 1.24 24.45
C VAL A 451 -15.68 1.79 24.85
N SER A 452 -15.94 3.09 24.62
CA SER A 452 -17.18 3.77 25.02
C SER A 452 -17.90 4.42 23.85
N SER A 453 -19.23 4.27 23.79
CA SER A 453 -20.10 4.98 22.84
C SER A 453 -20.22 6.48 23.13
N ALA A 454 -19.77 6.95 24.30
CA ALA A 454 -19.67 8.37 24.62
C ALA A 454 -18.45 9.05 23.96
N CYS A 455 -17.48 8.28 23.44
CA CYS A 455 -16.39 8.81 22.62
C CYS A 455 -16.95 9.33 21.30
N SER A 456 -16.95 10.66 21.11
CA SER A 456 -17.41 11.31 19.87
C SER A 456 -16.70 10.72 18.65
N SER A 457 -17.46 10.29 17.64
CA SER A 457 -16.89 9.80 16.38
C SER A 457 -16.21 10.95 15.63
N SER A 458 -14.92 10.81 15.36
CA SER A 458 -14.17 11.76 14.52
C SER A 458 -14.55 11.55 13.05
N LEU A 459 -15.74 12.05 12.67
CA LEU A 459 -16.17 12.25 11.29
C LEU A 459 -15.59 13.57 10.77
N SER A 460 -14.26 13.61 10.72
CA SER A 460 -13.47 14.79 10.37
C SER A 460 -13.15 14.81 8.86
N PRO A 461 -12.95 16.01 8.26
CA PRO A 461 -12.56 16.16 6.85
C PRO A 461 -11.18 15.54 6.56
N PRO A 462 -10.72 15.53 5.28
CA PRO A 462 -9.40 15.03 4.92
C PRO A 462 -8.30 15.55 5.86
N GLN A 463 -7.41 14.66 6.31
CA GLN A 463 -6.24 15.05 7.10
C GLN A 463 -5.32 15.90 6.22
N LEU A 464 -5.41 17.22 6.38
CA LEU A 464 -4.35 18.14 6.00
C LEU A 464 -3.08 17.76 6.77
N ASP A 465 -1.91 17.96 6.15
CA ASP A 465 -0.63 17.82 6.84
C ASP A 465 -0.65 18.74 8.08
N PRO A 466 -0.28 18.27 9.28
CA PRO A 466 -0.29 19.13 10.45
C PRO A 466 0.63 20.35 10.31
N CYS A 467 1.66 20.30 9.48
CA CYS A 467 2.49 21.44 9.14
C CYS A 467 1.79 22.46 8.20
N ASP A 468 0.84 22.02 7.37
CA ASP A 468 -0.04 22.92 6.60
C ASP A 468 -1.05 23.65 7.52
N ALA A 469 -1.50 22.97 8.59
CA ALA A 469 -2.39 23.54 9.62
C ALA A 469 -1.65 24.42 10.64
N HIS A 470 -0.39 24.11 10.95
CA HIS A 470 0.45 24.79 11.93
C HIS A 470 1.70 25.39 11.26
N GLN A 471 1.49 26.25 10.27
CA GLN A 471 2.56 26.82 9.43
C GLN A 471 3.67 27.52 10.24
N GLN A 472 3.33 28.12 11.39
CA GLN A 472 4.29 28.71 12.33
C GLN A 472 5.23 27.68 13.00
N ALA A 473 4.84 26.41 13.09
CA ALA A 473 5.64 25.31 13.64
C ALA A 473 6.40 24.55 12.53
N ALA A 474 5.93 24.61 11.28
CA ALA A 474 6.48 23.85 10.15
C ALA A 474 8.00 24.05 9.93
N ALA A 475 8.51 25.26 10.14
CA ALA A 475 9.94 25.56 10.01
C ALA A 475 10.78 24.87 11.10
N TYR A 476 10.39 25.02 12.39
CA TYR A 476 11.05 24.35 13.52
C TYR A 476 10.96 22.82 13.42
N ALA A 477 9.80 22.29 13.02
CA ALA A 477 9.61 20.87 12.81
C ALA A 477 10.50 20.32 11.67
N TRP A 478 10.70 21.06 10.58
CA TRP A 478 11.61 20.67 9.51
C TRP A 478 13.07 20.70 9.98
N GLU A 479 13.53 21.82 10.54
CA GLU A 479 14.92 22.02 10.98
C GLU A 479 15.35 21.02 12.07
N MET A 480 14.49 20.77 13.07
CA MET A 480 14.83 19.90 14.19
C MET A 480 14.69 18.41 13.88
N CYS A 481 13.82 18.02 12.94
CA CYS A 481 13.69 16.61 12.55
C CYS A 481 14.70 16.19 11.48
N ASP A 482 15.20 17.10 10.65
CA ASP A 482 16.21 16.78 9.63
C ASP A 482 17.51 16.21 10.21
N VAL A 483 17.75 16.40 11.52
CA VAL A 483 18.85 15.74 12.25
C VAL A 483 18.86 14.21 12.07
N LEU A 484 17.71 13.57 11.81
CA LEU A 484 17.61 12.15 11.47
C LEU A 484 18.34 11.79 10.17
N ASN A 485 18.49 12.73 9.25
CA ASN A 485 19.20 12.58 7.97
C ASN A 485 20.69 12.97 8.07
N GLN A 486 21.14 13.49 9.22
CA GLN A 486 22.48 14.07 9.42
C GLN A 486 23.46 13.10 10.12
N ASP A 487 24.73 13.54 10.23
CA ASP A 487 25.84 12.75 10.77
C ASP A 487 25.55 12.06 12.12
N LEU A 488 24.76 12.69 12.99
CA LEU A 488 24.37 12.17 14.30
C LEU A 488 23.72 10.77 14.23
N PHE A 489 22.93 10.52 13.19
CA PHE A 489 22.21 9.27 12.98
C PHE A 489 22.77 8.44 11.80
N SER A 490 23.79 8.95 11.09
CA SER A 490 24.39 8.33 9.91
C SER A 490 24.83 6.87 10.07
N ALA A 491 25.35 6.51 11.25
CA ALA A 491 25.76 5.14 11.58
C ALA A 491 24.59 4.13 11.57
N CYS A 492 23.35 4.60 11.63
CA CYS A 492 22.14 3.79 11.60
C CYS A 492 21.53 3.65 10.18
N HIS A 493 21.85 4.57 9.25
CA HIS A 493 21.30 4.60 7.88
C HIS A 493 21.63 3.35 7.05
N GLN A 494 22.61 2.54 7.46
CA GLN A 494 22.96 1.26 6.82
C GLN A 494 22.07 0.08 7.26
N HIS A 495 21.20 0.28 8.25
CA HIS A 495 20.34 -0.73 8.86
C HIS A 495 18.86 -0.32 8.95
N LEU A 496 18.58 0.98 8.89
CA LEU A 496 17.25 1.56 9.07
C LEU A 496 17.20 2.88 8.29
N SER A 497 16.23 3.03 7.39
CA SER A 497 16.05 4.27 6.63
C SER A 497 15.46 5.37 7.53
N PRO A 498 16.00 6.61 7.53
CA PRO A 498 15.43 7.71 8.31
C PRO A 498 14.16 8.29 7.69
N ALA A 499 13.82 7.96 6.44
CA ALA A 499 12.83 8.70 5.64
C ALA A 499 11.42 8.72 6.24
N THR A 500 10.92 7.57 6.71
CA THR A 500 9.59 7.44 7.34
C THR A 500 9.54 8.11 8.71
N PHE A 501 10.55 7.87 9.55
CA PHE A 501 10.70 8.50 10.86
C PHE A 501 10.87 10.03 10.77
N HIS A 502 11.50 10.54 9.72
CA HIS A 502 11.62 11.97 9.44
C HIS A 502 10.26 12.59 9.09
N GLN A 503 9.45 11.92 8.25
CA GLN A 503 8.08 12.35 7.95
C GLN A 503 7.20 12.33 9.21
N GLN A 504 7.24 11.24 9.99
CA GLN A 504 6.55 11.13 11.27
C GLN A 504 6.96 12.29 12.20
N CYS A 505 8.27 12.45 12.46
CA CYS A 505 8.82 13.46 13.35
C CYS A 505 8.31 14.86 12.99
N ARG A 506 8.30 15.23 11.70
CA ARG A 506 7.79 16.52 11.24
C ARG A 506 6.29 16.67 11.56
N SER A 507 5.48 15.68 11.20
CA SER A 507 4.03 15.66 11.44
C SER A 507 3.69 15.79 12.94
N ASP A 508 4.33 14.99 13.79
CA ASP A 508 4.16 15.00 15.25
C ASP A 508 4.63 16.33 15.86
N THR A 509 5.80 16.83 15.46
CA THR A 509 6.38 18.08 15.98
C THR A 509 5.55 19.30 15.58
N CYS A 510 4.91 19.30 14.41
CA CYS A 510 3.99 20.36 13.99
C CYS A 510 2.74 20.48 14.88
N ARG A 511 2.29 19.39 15.53
CA ARG A 511 1.16 19.42 16.49
C ARG A 511 1.61 19.68 17.93
N CYS A 512 2.47 18.82 18.46
CA CYS A 512 2.79 18.78 19.89
C CYS A 512 4.22 19.23 20.24
N GLY A 513 5.01 19.69 19.27
CA GLY A 513 6.28 20.37 19.49
C GLY A 513 7.37 19.49 20.12
N THR A 514 8.21 20.11 20.96
CA THR A 514 9.42 19.50 21.52
C THR A 514 9.21 18.14 22.21
N PRO A 515 8.18 17.90 23.04
CA PRO A 515 7.92 16.57 23.60
C PRO A 515 7.79 15.46 22.54
N CYS A 516 7.21 15.80 21.40
CA CYS A 516 6.96 14.88 20.29
C CYS A 516 8.18 14.71 19.37
N LEU A 517 8.90 15.79 19.06
CA LEU A 517 10.26 15.75 18.48
C LEU A 517 11.14 14.75 19.26
N CYS A 518 11.26 14.94 20.57
CA CYS A 518 12.09 14.11 21.42
C CYS A 518 11.53 12.69 21.62
N SER A 519 10.24 12.45 21.32
CA SER A 519 9.64 11.11 21.28
C SER A 519 10.04 10.37 20.02
N ALA A 520 9.92 11.01 18.83
CA ALA A 520 10.28 10.45 17.55
C ALA A 520 11.80 10.18 17.41
N LEU A 521 12.65 11.13 17.82
CA LEU A 521 14.11 10.92 17.84
C LEU A 521 14.53 9.77 18.75
N ALA A 522 13.87 9.64 19.92
CA ALA A 522 14.14 8.54 20.84
C ALA A 522 13.59 7.18 20.36
N HIS A 523 12.50 7.19 19.59
CA HIS A 523 11.94 6.01 18.94
C HIS A 523 12.90 5.49 17.87
N TYR A 524 13.38 6.36 16.97
CA TYR A 524 14.42 5.98 15.99
C TYR A 524 15.69 5.46 16.67
N ALA A 525 16.17 6.13 17.73
CA ALA A 525 17.32 5.66 18.51
C ALA A 525 17.11 4.27 19.17
N ARG A 526 15.89 3.92 19.60
CA ARG A 526 15.55 2.56 20.08
C ARG A 526 15.69 1.54 18.95
N HIS A 527 15.24 1.85 17.73
CA HIS A 527 15.37 0.93 16.60
C HIS A 527 16.83 0.79 16.14
N CYS A 528 17.63 1.86 16.10
CA CYS A 528 19.07 1.78 15.88
C CYS A 528 19.77 0.87 16.90
N ARG A 529 19.36 0.93 18.17
CA ARG A 529 19.90 0.09 19.26
C ARG A 529 19.60 -1.41 19.06
N ARG A 530 18.55 -1.81 18.31
CA ARG A 530 18.31 -3.21 17.92
C ARG A 530 19.46 -3.75 17.03
N PHE A 531 20.04 -2.90 16.18
CA PHE A 531 21.21 -3.20 15.36
C PHE A 531 22.55 -2.95 16.09
N SER A 532 22.54 -2.84 17.42
CA SER A 532 23.68 -2.46 18.26
C SER A 532 24.26 -1.05 18.00
N VAL A 533 23.58 -0.21 17.19
CA VAL A 533 23.99 1.18 16.94
C VAL A 533 23.43 2.08 18.04
N VAL A 534 24.28 2.46 18.99
CA VAL A 534 23.91 3.31 20.13
C VAL A 534 24.13 4.79 19.81
N VAL A 535 23.04 5.55 19.62
CA VAL A 535 23.09 7.00 19.38
C VAL A 535 22.76 7.78 20.65
N ASP A 536 23.68 8.61 21.12
CA ASP A 536 23.41 9.61 22.16
C ASP A 536 23.09 10.98 21.54
N PHE A 537 21.82 11.15 21.18
CA PHE A 537 21.29 12.43 20.69
C PHE A 537 20.96 13.41 21.84
N ARG A 538 20.77 12.89 23.07
CA ARG A 538 20.35 13.67 24.25
C ARG A 538 21.40 14.67 24.71
N SER A 539 22.68 14.36 24.52
CA SER A 539 23.80 15.27 24.82
C SER A 539 24.07 16.32 23.73
N GLN A 540 23.49 16.15 22.54
CA GLN A 540 23.75 16.98 21.36
C GLN A 540 22.57 17.88 20.96
N ILE A 541 21.35 17.55 21.38
CA ILE A 541 20.13 18.33 21.13
C ILE A 541 19.62 18.90 22.47
N PRO A 542 19.89 20.17 22.80
CA PRO A 542 19.55 20.76 24.11
C PRO A 542 18.06 20.69 24.45
N ASP A 543 17.19 20.92 23.47
CA ASP A 543 15.73 20.81 23.56
C ASP A 543 15.24 19.44 24.07
N CYS A 544 16.04 18.38 23.87
CA CYS A 544 15.72 17.02 24.27
C CYS A 544 16.54 16.51 25.47
N ALA A 545 17.38 17.34 26.09
CA ALA A 545 18.30 16.93 27.15
C ALA A 545 17.58 16.40 28.41
N VAL A 546 18.13 15.34 29.02
CA VAL A 546 17.55 14.69 30.21
C VAL A 546 18.26 15.14 31.49
N THR A 547 17.55 15.84 32.36
CA THR A 547 18.05 16.27 33.68
C THR A 547 17.96 15.12 34.68
N CYS A 548 19.10 14.52 35.03
CA CYS A 548 19.17 13.46 36.04
C CYS A 548 19.30 13.99 37.48
N PRO A 549 18.87 13.20 38.50
CA PRO A 549 19.11 13.52 39.90
C PRO A 549 20.60 13.68 40.23
N ALA A 550 20.91 14.47 41.28
CA ALA A 550 22.28 14.64 41.74
C ALA A 550 22.97 13.29 42.01
N THR A 551 24.24 13.17 41.63
CA THR A 551 25.07 11.93 41.59
C THR A 551 24.73 10.92 40.48
N MET A 552 23.61 11.05 39.77
CA MET A 552 23.29 10.21 38.59
C MET A 552 23.71 10.89 37.28
N GLN A 553 23.92 10.09 36.24
CA GLN A 553 24.17 10.53 34.86
C GLN A 553 23.14 9.92 33.90
N TYR A 554 22.94 10.53 32.73
CA TYR A 554 22.17 9.92 31.66
C TYR A 554 22.90 8.69 31.07
N GLY A 555 22.12 7.74 30.54
CA GLY A 555 22.59 6.61 29.75
C GLY A 555 21.53 6.16 28.74
N THR A 556 21.97 5.79 27.54
CA THR A 556 21.15 5.32 26.40
C THR A 556 20.62 3.88 26.54
N CYS A 557 21.16 3.12 27.51
CA CYS A 557 20.84 1.72 27.77
C CYS A 557 21.02 1.41 29.26
N VAL A 558 20.00 1.75 30.06
CA VAL A 558 19.87 1.47 31.50
C VAL A 558 18.88 0.33 31.69
N SER A 559 19.15 -0.61 32.59
CA SER A 559 18.17 -1.62 32.99
C SER A 559 17.99 -1.64 34.51
N SER A 560 16.88 -2.21 34.98
CA SER A 560 16.45 -2.20 36.39
C SER A 560 17.47 -2.81 37.37
N CYS A 561 18.43 -3.57 36.85
CA CYS A 561 19.51 -4.22 37.60
C CYS A 561 20.84 -3.45 37.59
N GLN A 562 21.07 -2.56 36.62
CA GLN A 562 22.36 -1.89 36.49
C GLN A 562 22.59 -1.00 37.71
N ARG A 563 23.71 -1.23 38.41
CA ARG A 563 24.25 -0.29 39.40
C ARG A 563 23.20 0.11 40.46
N ARG A 564 22.44 -0.84 41.00
CA ARG A 564 21.58 -0.68 42.21
C ARG A 564 22.14 -1.53 43.36
N CYS A 565 22.11 -1.04 44.61
CA CYS A 565 22.67 -1.77 45.75
C CYS A 565 22.00 -3.12 46.01
N SER A 566 20.66 -3.21 45.91
CA SER A 566 19.91 -4.44 46.11
C SER A 566 20.30 -5.58 45.15
N ALA A 567 20.73 -5.24 43.93
CA ALA A 567 21.22 -6.19 42.93
C ALA A 567 22.57 -6.83 43.29
N LEU A 568 23.30 -6.27 44.26
CA LEU A 568 24.47 -6.91 44.86
C LEU A 568 24.04 -8.05 45.80
N SER A 569 23.05 -7.80 46.65
CA SER A 569 22.61 -8.74 47.70
C SER A 569 21.83 -9.92 47.12
N VAL A 570 20.89 -9.63 46.22
CA VAL A 570 20.10 -10.62 45.49
C VAL A 570 20.29 -10.36 43.99
N PRO A 571 21.13 -11.15 43.29
CA PRO A 571 21.30 -11.04 41.85
C PRO A 571 19.94 -11.20 41.14
N PRO A 572 19.39 -10.16 40.49
CA PRO A 572 18.06 -10.25 39.91
C PRO A 572 18.08 -11.05 38.59
N ARG A 573 16.92 -11.54 38.15
CA ARG A 573 16.79 -12.20 36.84
C ARG A 573 16.63 -11.16 35.71
N CYS A 574 17.74 -10.50 35.41
CA CYS A 574 17.84 -9.44 34.43
C CYS A 574 17.86 -10.01 33.00
N GLY A 575 16.99 -9.53 32.13
CA GLY A 575 17.15 -9.73 30.69
C GLY A 575 18.23 -8.81 30.10
N GLY A 576 18.57 -9.01 28.82
CA GLY A 576 19.38 -8.07 28.04
C GLY A 576 18.63 -6.78 27.64
N GLU A 577 17.38 -6.63 28.07
CA GLU A 577 16.57 -5.44 27.85
C GLU A 577 17.07 -4.23 28.66
N CYS A 578 17.12 -3.08 28.02
CA CYS A 578 17.43 -1.79 28.62
C CYS A 578 16.63 -0.68 27.94
N GLU A 579 16.43 0.44 28.64
CA GLU A 579 15.95 1.68 28.04
C GLU A 579 16.76 2.89 28.46
N GLU A 580 16.60 4.00 27.75
CA GLU A 580 17.23 5.26 28.14
C GLU A 580 16.77 5.73 29.54
N GLY A 581 17.63 6.44 30.25
CA GLY A 581 17.29 7.03 31.54
C GLY A 581 18.51 7.39 32.38
N CYS A 582 18.28 7.66 33.66
CA CYS A 582 19.33 8.01 34.62
C CYS A 582 19.89 6.77 35.31
N VAL A 583 21.22 6.73 35.45
CA VAL A 583 21.96 5.64 36.08
C VAL A 583 23.17 6.19 36.84
N CYS A 584 23.65 5.47 37.85
CA CYS A 584 24.85 5.84 38.57
C CYS A 584 26.13 5.72 37.70
N PRO A 585 27.16 6.55 37.90
CA PRO A 585 28.44 6.38 37.20
C PRO A 585 29.14 5.05 37.54
N PRO A 586 30.15 4.61 36.76
CA PRO A 586 30.95 3.42 37.07
C PRO A 586 31.50 3.40 38.50
N GLU A 587 31.69 2.21 39.07
CA GLU A 587 32.07 1.94 40.48
C GLU A 587 31.11 2.49 41.56
N SER A 588 29.95 3.05 41.18
CA SER A 588 28.92 3.52 42.12
C SER A 588 27.55 2.86 41.89
N PHE A 589 26.74 2.84 42.94
CA PHE A 589 25.49 2.07 43.02
C PHE A 589 24.38 2.90 43.64
N TYR A 590 23.18 2.85 43.05
CA TYR A 590 22.00 3.55 43.54
C TYR A 590 21.49 2.92 44.84
N ASN A 591 21.42 3.74 45.88
CA ASN A 591 20.79 3.41 47.16
C ASN A 591 19.37 3.99 47.20
N HIS A 592 18.37 3.10 47.29
CA HIS A 592 16.95 3.49 47.28
C HIS A 592 16.51 4.22 48.57
N ARG A 593 17.24 4.11 49.69
CA ARG A 593 16.94 4.84 50.93
C ARG A 593 17.38 6.31 50.88
N THR A 594 18.47 6.60 50.18
CA THR A 594 19.04 7.96 50.07
C THR A 594 18.70 8.64 48.75
N HIS A 595 18.22 7.88 47.76
CA HIS A 595 18.03 8.29 46.36
C HIS A 595 19.31 8.83 45.68
N THR A 596 20.49 8.39 46.13
CA THR A 596 21.80 8.79 45.62
C THR A 596 22.64 7.60 45.18
N CYS A 597 23.66 7.88 44.36
CA CYS A 597 24.72 6.93 44.05
C CYS A 597 25.77 6.94 45.16
N VAL A 598 26.01 5.77 45.76
CA VAL A 598 26.98 5.54 46.84
C VAL A 598 28.08 4.60 46.34
N HIS A 599 29.22 4.54 47.04
CA HIS A 599 30.26 3.58 46.68
C HIS A 599 29.83 2.15 47.05
N ARG A 600 30.43 1.12 46.44
CA ARG A 600 30.02 -0.28 46.69
C ARG A 600 30.10 -0.69 48.16
N SER A 601 31.09 -0.17 48.87
CA SER A 601 31.31 -0.36 50.32
C SER A 601 30.24 0.31 51.21
N GLU A 602 29.42 1.19 50.63
CA GLU A 602 28.35 1.95 51.30
C GLU A 602 26.96 1.40 50.95
N CYS A 603 26.87 0.33 50.15
CA CYS A 603 25.61 -0.33 49.83
C CYS A 603 25.09 -1.18 51.00
N PRO A 604 23.84 -0.97 51.46
CA PRO A 604 23.20 -1.88 52.39
C PRO A 604 22.92 -3.24 51.75
N CYS A 605 22.79 -4.28 52.58
CA CYS A 605 22.54 -5.65 52.16
C CYS A 605 21.07 -6.03 52.38
N SER A 606 20.32 -6.29 51.31
CA SER A 606 18.90 -6.71 51.39
C SER A 606 18.78 -8.23 51.62
N PHE A 607 18.05 -8.66 52.66
CA PHE A 607 17.78 -10.06 52.99
C PHE A 607 16.41 -10.24 53.67
N LEU A 608 15.63 -11.22 53.21
CA LEU A 608 14.25 -11.49 53.66
C LEU A 608 13.31 -10.25 53.68
N GLY A 609 13.56 -9.26 52.82
CA GLY A 609 12.76 -8.04 52.72
C GLY A 609 13.17 -6.91 53.68
N ALA A 610 14.26 -7.05 54.42
CA ALA A 610 14.89 -5.97 55.19
C ALA A 610 16.30 -5.67 54.65
N ASP A 611 16.72 -4.41 54.65
CA ASP A 611 18.11 -4.04 54.34
C ASP A 611 18.89 -3.69 55.61
N TYR A 612 20.07 -4.29 55.70
CA TYR A 612 21.06 -4.14 56.77
C TYR A 612 22.17 -3.19 56.31
N GLU A 613 22.69 -2.35 57.21
CA GLU A 613 23.70 -1.35 56.84
C GLU A 613 25.11 -1.97 56.69
N PRO A 614 26.04 -1.32 55.97
CA PRO A 614 27.40 -1.82 55.81
C PRO A 614 28.10 -2.12 57.14
N GLY A 615 28.58 -3.36 57.31
CA GLY A 615 29.18 -3.85 58.55
C GLY A 615 28.22 -4.51 59.54
N ASP A 616 26.90 -4.55 59.28
CA ASP A 616 25.95 -5.28 60.12
C ASP A 616 26.24 -6.79 60.16
N VAL A 617 26.16 -7.36 61.36
CA VAL A 617 26.30 -8.80 61.64
C VAL A 617 24.93 -9.41 61.81
N ILE A 618 24.57 -10.40 60.97
CA ILE A 618 23.29 -11.09 61.05
C ILE A 618 23.46 -12.60 61.29
N MET A 619 22.47 -13.20 61.95
CA MET A 619 22.37 -14.63 62.17
C MET A 619 21.36 -15.23 61.21
N THR A 620 21.82 -16.14 60.35
CA THR A 620 20.98 -16.84 59.36
C THR A 620 21.01 -18.35 59.61
N SER A 621 20.17 -19.11 58.88
CA SER A 621 20.24 -20.58 58.84
C SER A 621 21.56 -21.12 58.28
N ALA A 622 22.36 -20.29 57.59
CA ALA A 622 23.71 -20.61 57.14
C ALA A 622 24.81 -20.18 58.12
N GLY A 623 24.44 -19.65 59.30
CA GLY A 623 25.38 -19.18 60.34
C GLY A 623 25.52 -17.66 60.37
N VAL A 624 26.67 -17.19 60.90
CA VAL A 624 27.02 -15.77 60.96
C VAL A 624 27.32 -15.25 59.56
N GLN A 625 26.63 -14.19 59.15
CA GLN A 625 26.91 -13.46 57.92
C GLN A 625 27.16 -11.99 58.24
N LEU A 626 28.06 -11.37 57.47
CA LEU A 626 28.42 -9.96 57.60
C LEU A 626 28.04 -9.22 56.31
N CYS A 627 27.42 -8.04 56.43
CA CYS A 627 27.18 -7.16 55.28
C CYS A 627 28.50 -6.49 54.84
N LEU A 628 29.03 -6.87 53.68
CA LEU A 628 30.22 -6.27 53.05
C LEU A 628 29.96 -6.06 51.55
N ASP A 629 30.30 -4.87 51.04
CA ASP A 629 30.25 -4.54 49.60
C ASP A 629 28.90 -4.87 48.92
N GLY A 630 27.80 -4.61 49.63
CA GLY A 630 26.42 -4.91 49.25
C GLY A 630 26.00 -6.38 49.32
N LYS A 631 26.85 -7.27 49.88
CA LYS A 631 26.62 -8.72 49.96
C LYS A 631 26.71 -9.26 51.38
N LEU A 632 25.89 -10.26 51.67
CA LEU A 632 26.02 -11.08 52.86
C LEU A 632 27.10 -12.15 52.64
N VAL A 633 28.26 -11.94 53.25
CA VAL A 633 29.40 -12.86 53.13
C VAL A 633 29.34 -13.90 54.24
N SER A 634 29.34 -15.18 53.85
CA SER A 634 29.48 -16.32 54.76
C SER A 634 30.95 -16.69 54.91
N GLN A 635 31.41 -17.02 56.12
CA GLN A 635 32.78 -17.52 56.33
C GLN A 635 32.87 -19.03 56.03
N THR A 636 33.21 -19.42 54.79
CA THR A 636 33.75 -20.77 54.45
C THR A 636 34.31 -20.81 53.00
N SER A 637 34.95 -21.92 52.61
CA SER A 637 35.95 -21.96 51.52
C SER A 637 35.69 -22.95 50.35
N ASP A 638 35.79 -22.43 49.12
CA ASP A 638 36.28 -23.02 47.84
C ASP A 638 35.63 -24.22 47.08
N SER A 639 35.49 -24.01 45.75
CA SER A 639 35.66 -24.94 44.59
C SER A 639 34.59 -25.98 44.12
N GLY A 640 34.38 -26.10 42.77
CA GLY A 640 34.36 -27.43 42.08
C GLY A 640 33.27 -27.90 41.06
N GLU A 641 33.29 -27.44 39.79
CA GLU A 641 33.02 -28.19 38.50
C GLU A 641 31.65 -28.89 38.11
N SER A 642 31.62 -29.69 36.99
CA SER A 642 30.51 -29.81 35.98
C SER A 642 30.49 -31.10 35.09
N LEU A 643 29.52 -31.29 34.12
CA LEU A 643 29.59 -31.96 32.74
C LEU A 643 28.25 -32.55 32.12
N GLN A 644 28.26 -33.18 30.91
CA GLN A 644 27.12 -33.30 29.90
C GLN A 644 26.91 -34.65 29.08
N PRO A 645 25.81 -34.85 28.26
CA PRO A 645 25.34 -36.12 27.58
C PRO A 645 25.25 -36.14 26.00
N ASN A 646 24.72 -37.21 25.30
CA ASN A 646 24.06 -37.26 23.92
C ASN A 646 23.85 -38.66 23.16
N VAL A 647 23.10 -38.69 22.01
CA VAL A 647 23.25 -39.49 20.69
C VAL A 647 22.04 -40.33 20.08
N THR A 648 21.88 -40.41 18.71
CA THR A 648 20.82 -41.06 17.81
C THR A 648 21.38 -41.59 16.41
N LEU A 649 20.77 -41.99 15.24
CA LEU A 649 19.42 -41.99 14.53
C LEU A 649 19.34 -42.84 13.16
N SER A 650 18.14 -43.15 12.57
CA SER A 650 17.78 -43.43 11.09
C SER A 650 17.97 -44.86 10.42
N SER A 651 17.55 -45.32 9.18
CA SER A 651 16.79 -44.82 7.96
C SER A 651 16.36 -45.89 6.85
N SER A 652 15.36 -45.60 5.94
CA SER A 652 15.12 -46.08 4.50
C SER A 652 14.52 -47.52 4.13
N ARG A 653 14.05 -47.96 2.89
CA ARG A 653 13.94 -47.37 1.49
C ARG A 653 12.93 -47.86 0.34
N PRO A 654 12.70 -49.15 -0.07
CA PRO A 654 12.56 -49.56 -1.54
C PRO A 654 11.16 -49.95 -2.23
N PRO A 655 11.06 -50.24 -3.59
CA PRO A 655 9.78 -50.20 -4.41
C PRO A 655 9.45 -51.29 -5.53
N THR A 656 8.19 -51.35 -6.05
CA THR A 656 7.75 -51.79 -7.44
C THR A 656 6.25 -51.52 -7.82
N ASP A 657 5.90 -51.65 -9.12
CA ASP A 657 4.58 -51.88 -9.81
C ASP A 657 3.59 -50.74 -10.24
N MET A 658 2.84 -51.02 -11.33
CA MET A 658 1.87 -50.14 -12.04
C MET A 658 0.40 -50.40 -11.65
N LEU A 659 -0.41 -49.34 -11.49
CA LEU A 659 -1.88 -49.38 -11.35
C LEU A 659 -2.54 -48.17 -12.03
N CYS A 660 -3.74 -48.33 -12.61
CA CYS A 660 -4.60 -47.19 -13.00
C CYS A 660 -5.33 -46.62 -11.77
N PRO A 661 -5.76 -45.33 -11.79
CA PRO A 661 -6.66 -44.77 -10.78
C PRO A 661 -7.97 -45.56 -10.65
N PRO A 662 -8.58 -45.62 -9.44
CA PRO A 662 -9.83 -46.34 -9.22
C PRO A 662 -10.96 -45.78 -10.08
N GLY A 663 -11.75 -46.68 -10.70
CA GLY A 663 -12.85 -46.32 -11.60
C GLY A 663 -12.48 -46.25 -13.09
N GLN A 664 -11.21 -45.98 -13.43
CA GLN A 664 -10.72 -46.06 -14.81
C GLN A 664 -10.31 -47.50 -15.18
N ARG A 665 -10.42 -47.84 -16.47
CA ARG A 665 -10.01 -49.13 -17.05
C ARG A 665 -8.87 -48.96 -18.04
N TYR A 666 -7.85 -49.83 -17.99
CA TYR A 666 -6.76 -49.80 -18.97
C TYR A 666 -7.24 -50.34 -20.34
N GLN A 667 -7.21 -49.51 -21.36
CA GLN A 667 -7.62 -49.81 -22.73
C GLN A 667 -6.36 -50.03 -23.58
N ASN A 668 -6.11 -51.27 -24.00
CA ASN A 668 -4.98 -51.61 -24.88
C ASN A 668 -5.41 -51.55 -26.37
N CYS A 669 -4.54 -51.02 -27.23
CA CYS A 669 -4.77 -50.83 -28.66
C CYS A 669 -4.24 -52.01 -29.48
N SER A 670 -4.74 -53.22 -29.19
CA SER A 670 -4.43 -54.44 -29.93
C SER A 670 -5.41 -54.65 -31.09
N GLU A 671 -4.91 -55.07 -32.27
CA GLU A 671 -5.80 -55.38 -33.41
C GLU A 671 -6.70 -56.59 -33.14
N GLY A 672 -7.98 -56.46 -33.48
CA GLY A 672 -8.96 -57.55 -33.45
C GLY A 672 -9.05 -58.26 -34.81
N ALA A 673 -9.23 -59.58 -34.80
CA ALA A 673 -9.11 -60.45 -35.98
C ALA A 673 -10.12 -60.19 -37.11
N ASP A 674 -11.18 -59.41 -36.87
CA ASP A 674 -12.20 -59.03 -37.88
C ASP A 674 -11.98 -57.63 -38.50
N GLY A 675 -10.86 -56.96 -38.20
CA GLY A 675 -10.45 -55.72 -38.89
C GLY A 675 -11.26 -54.45 -38.57
N VAL A 676 -12.16 -54.49 -37.58
CA VAL A 676 -12.97 -53.33 -37.14
C VAL A 676 -12.47 -52.82 -35.79
N LEU A 677 -11.94 -51.59 -35.77
CA LEU A 677 -11.49 -50.90 -34.55
C LEU A 677 -12.68 -50.47 -33.66
N LEU A 678 -13.06 -51.36 -32.73
CA LEU A 678 -14.13 -51.13 -31.75
C LEU A 678 -13.74 -50.26 -30.54
N SER A 679 -12.46 -49.86 -30.42
CA SER A 679 -11.98 -48.90 -29.42
C SER A 679 -10.86 -48.04 -30.00
N ARG A 680 -10.86 -46.74 -29.67
CA ARG A 680 -9.87 -45.74 -30.12
C ARG A 680 -8.87 -45.32 -29.01
N GLY A 681 -8.92 -45.99 -27.84
CA GLY A 681 -8.04 -45.68 -26.72
C GLY A 681 -8.31 -44.31 -26.09
N VAL A 682 -7.32 -43.71 -25.44
CA VAL A 682 -7.44 -42.35 -24.85
C VAL A 682 -7.58 -41.25 -25.90
N ALA A 683 -7.15 -41.48 -27.13
CA ALA A 683 -7.19 -40.51 -28.23
C ALA A 683 -8.61 -40.10 -28.69
N CYS A 684 -9.65 -40.74 -28.14
CA CYS A 684 -11.06 -40.42 -28.42
C CYS A 684 -11.91 -40.53 -27.14
N GLU A 685 -11.29 -40.31 -25.99
CA GLU A 685 -11.97 -40.28 -24.70
C GLU A 685 -12.86 -39.04 -24.58
N ARG A 686 -14.10 -39.20 -24.12
CA ARG A 686 -15.02 -38.08 -23.94
C ARG A 686 -14.81 -37.43 -22.57
N THR A 687 -14.42 -36.17 -22.56
CA THR A 687 -14.36 -35.34 -21.35
C THR A 687 -15.68 -34.58 -21.13
N CYS A 688 -15.89 -34.05 -19.92
CA CYS A 688 -17.02 -33.14 -19.64
C CYS A 688 -17.07 -31.96 -20.63
N GLU A 689 -15.93 -31.30 -20.85
CA GLU A 689 -15.76 -30.19 -21.79
C GLU A 689 -16.14 -30.59 -23.24
N SER A 690 -15.65 -31.75 -23.72
CA SER A 690 -15.96 -32.26 -25.07
C SER A 690 -17.45 -32.49 -25.30
N SER A 691 -18.23 -32.73 -24.23
CA SER A 691 -19.67 -32.96 -24.32
C SER A 691 -20.51 -31.69 -24.25
N LEU A 692 -19.95 -30.57 -23.78
CA LEU A 692 -20.61 -29.26 -23.81
C LEU A 692 -20.46 -28.60 -25.18
N LEU A 693 -19.26 -28.71 -25.77
CA LEU A 693 -18.95 -28.18 -27.10
C LEU A 693 -19.43 -29.10 -28.25
N ASN A 694 -19.96 -30.29 -27.92
CA ASN A 694 -20.58 -31.23 -28.85
C ASN A 694 -19.65 -31.74 -29.98
N LEU A 695 -18.33 -31.80 -29.71
CA LEU A 695 -17.34 -32.24 -30.70
C LEU A 695 -17.47 -33.73 -31.04
N THR A 696 -17.41 -34.03 -32.34
CA THR A 696 -17.32 -35.40 -32.87
C THR A 696 -15.87 -35.75 -33.24
N CYS A 697 -15.28 -36.66 -32.47
CA CYS A 697 -13.93 -37.22 -32.68
C CYS A 697 -13.72 -37.79 -34.11
N SER A 698 -12.59 -37.46 -34.74
CA SER A 698 -12.36 -37.64 -36.18
C SER A 698 -12.27 -39.12 -36.59
N SER A 699 -12.47 -39.41 -37.87
CA SER A 699 -12.36 -40.77 -38.43
C SER A 699 -10.91 -41.21 -38.72
N HIS A 700 -9.92 -40.34 -38.48
CA HIS A 700 -8.53 -40.54 -38.92
C HIS A 700 -7.48 -40.55 -37.80
N GLU A 701 -7.89 -40.51 -36.53
CA GLU A 701 -6.96 -40.46 -35.38
C GLU A 701 -6.54 -41.86 -34.92
N PRO A 702 -5.23 -42.09 -34.61
CA PRO A 702 -4.71 -43.40 -34.22
C PRO A 702 -5.04 -43.77 -32.77
N CYS A 703 -5.19 -45.07 -32.50
CA CYS A 703 -5.47 -45.57 -31.15
C CYS A 703 -4.25 -45.42 -30.23
N VAL A 704 -4.43 -44.80 -29.06
CA VAL A 704 -3.40 -44.66 -28.01
C VAL A 704 -3.83 -45.41 -26.74
N ALA A 705 -2.99 -46.33 -26.26
CA ALA A 705 -3.31 -47.16 -25.09
C ALA A 705 -3.17 -46.38 -23.77
N GLY A 706 -4.10 -46.57 -22.82
CA GLY A 706 -4.10 -45.85 -21.54
C GLY A 706 -5.33 -46.12 -20.66
N CYS A 707 -5.37 -45.53 -19.47
CA CYS A 707 -6.52 -45.59 -18.56
C CYS A 707 -7.67 -44.71 -19.10
N THR A 708 -8.88 -45.26 -19.20
CA THR A 708 -10.08 -44.59 -19.74
C THR A 708 -11.31 -44.79 -18.85
N CYS A 709 -12.30 -43.90 -18.93
CA CYS A 709 -13.59 -44.03 -18.27
C CYS A 709 -14.47 -45.14 -18.89
N PRO A 710 -15.38 -45.75 -18.10
CA PRO A 710 -16.41 -46.66 -18.60
C PRO A 710 -17.39 -45.98 -19.59
N PRO A 711 -17.98 -46.73 -20.55
CA PRO A 711 -18.92 -46.16 -21.52
C PRO A 711 -20.14 -45.51 -20.86
N GLY A 712 -20.42 -44.26 -21.20
CA GLY A 712 -21.52 -43.46 -20.63
C GLY A 712 -21.07 -42.42 -19.60
N LEU A 713 -19.86 -42.58 -19.03
CA LEU A 713 -19.23 -41.57 -18.18
C LEU A 713 -18.28 -40.68 -18.98
N LEU A 714 -18.05 -39.47 -18.49
CA LEU A 714 -17.20 -38.44 -19.06
C LEU A 714 -16.03 -38.14 -18.11
N LYS A 715 -14.82 -38.03 -18.64
CA LYS A 715 -13.63 -37.76 -17.84
C LYS A 715 -13.52 -36.28 -17.45
N HIS A 716 -13.13 -36.02 -16.21
CA HIS A 716 -12.75 -34.68 -15.73
C HIS A 716 -11.68 -34.84 -14.64
N GLY A 717 -10.47 -34.34 -14.89
CA GLY A 717 -9.28 -34.75 -14.13
C GLY A 717 -9.05 -36.27 -14.23
N ASP A 718 -8.79 -36.90 -13.08
CA ASP A 718 -8.66 -38.36 -12.95
C ASP A 718 -9.99 -39.10 -12.66
N GLU A 719 -11.10 -38.40 -12.55
CA GLU A 719 -12.42 -38.97 -12.22
C GLU A 719 -13.39 -39.04 -13.42
N CYS A 720 -14.45 -39.84 -13.27
CA CYS A 720 -15.42 -40.15 -14.32
C CYS A 720 -16.84 -39.76 -13.87
N PHE A 721 -17.41 -38.72 -14.49
CA PHE A 721 -18.70 -38.11 -14.14
C PHE A 721 -19.84 -38.52 -15.08
N GLU A 722 -21.08 -38.47 -14.61
CA GLU A 722 -22.25 -38.42 -15.50
C GLU A 722 -22.39 -37.03 -16.13
N ALA A 723 -22.94 -36.95 -17.34
CA ALA A 723 -23.03 -35.69 -18.09
C ALA A 723 -23.88 -34.58 -17.40
N ALA A 724 -24.79 -34.94 -16.50
CA ALA A 724 -25.54 -33.98 -15.68
C ALA A 724 -24.73 -33.41 -14.50
N SER A 725 -23.66 -34.10 -14.10
CA SER A 725 -22.82 -33.81 -12.92
C SER A 725 -21.52 -33.07 -13.27
N CYS A 726 -21.26 -32.79 -14.55
CA CYS A 726 -20.09 -32.05 -15.00
C CYS A 726 -20.06 -30.62 -14.43
N PRO A 727 -18.90 -30.14 -13.94
CA PRO A 727 -18.76 -28.78 -13.42
C PRO A 727 -18.84 -27.72 -14.53
N CYS A 728 -19.16 -26.49 -14.14
CA CYS A 728 -19.06 -25.29 -14.96
C CYS A 728 -17.73 -24.57 -14.68
N LEU A 729 -17.12 -23.97 -15.70
CA LEU A 729 -15.96 -23.07 -15.55
C LEU A 729 -16.39 -21.60 -15.59
N TRP A 730 -15.86 -20.77 -14.70
CA TRP A 730 -16.03 -19.32 -14.71
C TRP A 730 -14.77 -18.63 -14.18
N LYS A 731 -14.19 -17.72 -14.98
CA LYS A 731 -12.90 -17.05 -14.70
C LYS A 731 -11.79 -18.01 -14.23
N GLY A 732 -11.66 -19.17 -14.88
CA GLY A 732 -10.63 -20.17 -14.56
C GLY A 732 -10.84 -20.98 -13.27
N LYS A 733 -11.98 -20.80 -12.58
CA LYS A 733 -12.36 -21.61 -11.41
C LYS A 733 -13.53 -22.53 -11.75
N GLU A 734 -13.49 -23.75 -11.22
CA GLU A 734 -14.54 -24.75 -11.38
C GLU A 734 -15.63 -24.60 -10.30
N TYR A 735 -16.87 -24.86 -10.73
CA TYR A 735 -18.10 -24.73 -9.95
C TYR A 735 -19.00 -25.94 -10.22
N TYR A 736 -19.57 -26.53 -9.17
CA TYR A 736 -20.41 -27.73 -9.32
C TYR A 736 -21.88 -27.37 -9.60
N PRO A 737 -22.68 -28.27 -10.21
CA PRO A 737 -24.08 -27.99 -10.53
C PRO A 737 -24.91 -27.54 -9.32
N GLY A 738 -25.37 -26.28 -9.37
CA GLY A 738 -26.07 -25.59 -8.26
C GLY A 738 -25.38 -24.31 -7.78
N ASP A 739 -24.06 -24.20 -7.99
CA ASP A 739 -23.25 -23.05 -7.57
C ASP A 739 -23.63 -21.74 -8.27
N ARG A 740 -23.23 -20.60 -7.69
CA ARG A 740 -23.63 -19.25 -8.15
C ARG A 740 -22.45 -18.31 -8.26
N VAL A 741 -22.53 -17.41 -9.23
CA VAL A 741 -21.59 -16.29 -9.43
C VAL A 741 -22.37 -14.99 -9.65
N SER A 742 -21.84 -13.86 -9.21
CA SER A 742 -22.54 -12.57 -9.29
C SER A 742 -21.56 -11.41 -9.44
N SER A 743 -21.99 -10.40 -10.20
CA SER A 743 -21.37 -9.08 -10.36
C SER A 743 -22.37 -7.99 -9.95
N PRO A 744 -21.96 -6.71 -9.86
CA PRO A 744 -22.86 -5.61 -9.52
C PRO A 744 -24.06 -5.47 -10.48
N CYS A 745 -23.87 -5.85 -11.75
CA CYS A 745 -24.89 -5.71 -12.79
C CYS A 745 -25.63 -7.00 -13.12
N HIS A 746 -25.13 -8.19 -12.74
CA HIS A 746 -25.82 -9.46 -13.02
C HIS A 746 -25.54 -10.61 -12.03
N GLN A 747 -26.52 -11.49 -11.82
CA GLN A 747 -26.40 -12.70 -10.97
C GLN A 747 -26.71 -13.97 -11.77
N CYS A 748 -25.90 -15.03 -11.58
CA CYS A 748 -25.90 -16.25 -12.39
C CYS A 748 -25.86 -17.56 -11.56
N VAL A 749 -26.28 -18.69 -12.15
CA VAL A 749 -26.26 -20.05 -11.54
C VAL A 749 -25.72 -21.10 -12.51
N CYS A 750 -24.84 -22.01 -12.05
CA CYS A 750 -24.29 -23.15 -12.78
C CYS A 750 -25.28 -24.32 -12.86
N GLN A 751 -25.60 -24.77 -14.07
CA GLN A 751 -26.43 -25.95 -14.35
C GLN A 751 -25.96 -26.63 -15.64
N HIS A 752 -25.73 -27.95 -15.61
CA HIS A 752 -25.31 -28.75 -16.77
C HIS A 752 -24.08 -28.15 -17.51
N GLY A 753 -23.03 -27.80 -16.76
CA GLY A 753 -21.80 -27.19 -17.30
C GLY A 753 -21.91 -25.75 -17.82
N THR A 754 -23.07 -25.07 -17.68
CA THR A 754 -23.27 -23.69 -18.16
C THR A 754 -23.91 -22.77 -17.12
N PHE A 755 -23.70 -21.45 -17.23
CA PHE A 755 -24.29 -20.45 -16.32
C PHE A 755 -25.53 -19.74 -16.93
N ARG A 756 -26.52 -19.39 -16.11
CA ARG A 756 -27.74 -18.62 -16.51
C ARG A 756 -27.95 -17.39 -15.64
N CYS A 757 -28.20 -16.21 -16.23
CA CYS A 757 -28.06 -14.88 -15.59
C CYS A 757 -29.27 -13.90 -15.74
N ALA A 758 -29.28 -12.78 -15.00
CA ALA A 758 -30.22 -11.62 -15.12
C ALA A 758 -29.54 -10.25 -14.78
N PHE A 759 -30.05 -9.09 -15.24
CA PHE A 759 -29.25 -7.83 -15.45
C PHE A 759 -29.84 -6.47 -14.90
N ARG A 760 -29.02 -5.39 -14.75
CA ARG A 760 -29.35 -3.97 -14.40
C ARG A 760 -28.37 -2.90 -14.97
N ALA A 761 -28.72 -1.59 -14.95
CA ALA A 761 -28.14 -0.47 -15.76
C ALA A 761 -27.09 0.47 -15.07
N CYS A 762 -26.45 1.38 -15.85
CA CYS A 762 -25.11 1.99 -15.60
C CYS A 762 -24.91 3.50 -16.00
N PRO A 763 -23.78 4.16 -15.61
CA PRO A 763 -23.35 5.52 -16.00
C PRO A 763 -22.27 5.58 -17.13
N ALA A 764 -21.73 6.77 -17.45
CA ALA A 764 -21.55 7.19 -18.86
C ALA A 764 -20.50 8.36 -19.12
N MET A 765 -20.04 8.62 -20.38
CA MET A 765 -19.08 9.67 -20.89
C MET A 765 -19.48 10.60 -22.10
N CYS A 766 -19.02 11.86 -22.15
CA CYS A 766 -19.25 12.83 -23.23
C CYS A 766 -18.01 13.08 -24.14
N SER A 767 -18.15 13.54 -25.40
CA SER A 767 -17.05 13.84 -26.36
C SER A 767 -17.25 15.07 -27.29
N ALA A 768 -16.19 15.85 -27.56
CA ALA A 768 -16.20 16.92 -28.58
C ALA A 768 -14.81 17.28 -29.17
N TYR A 769 -14.71 17.49 -30.50
CA TYR A 769 -13.44 17.40 -31.25
C TYR A 769 -13.45 18.04 -32.67
N GLY A 770 -12.25 18.15 -33.29
CA GLY A 770 -12.05 18.66 -34.67
C GLY A 770 -12.39 20.13 -34.87
N ASP A 771 -12.47 20.63 -36.13
CA ASP A 771 -13.14 21.91 -36.35
C ASP A 771 -14.68 21.82 -36.11
N ARG A 772 -15.41 20.76 -36.58
CA ARG A 772 -16.90 20.63 -36.49
C ARG A 772 -17.54 19.32 -35.93
N HIS A 773 -17.07 18.60 -34.88
CA HIS A 773 -17.75 17.33 -34.42
C HIS A 773 -17.99 17.06 -32.89
N TYR A 774 -19.11 16.39 -32.49
CA TYR A 774 -19.68 16.36 -31.09
C TYR A 774 -20.50 15.14 -30.54
N GLY A 775 -20.79 15.04 -29.20
CA GLY A 775 -21.51 13.94 -28.45
C GLY A 775 -22.43 14.28 -27.21
N THR A 776 -22.70 13.33 -26.24
CA THR A 776 -23.21 13.19 -24.77
C THR A 776 -23.79 11.76 -24.48
N PHE A 777 -24.94 11.55 -23.77
CA PHE A 777 -26.15 10.66 -23.84
C PHE A 777 -26.93 10.66 -25.16
N ASP A 778 -27.91 9.76 -25.34
CA ASP A 778 -28.84 9.60 -26.50
C ASP A 778 -28.28 9.26 -27.91
N GLY A 779 -26.99 9.42 -28.22
CA GLY A 779 -26.33 8.84 -29.41
C GLY A 779 -25.99 9.75 -30.59
N LEU A 780 -26.49 10.99 -30.55
CA LEU A 780 -26.49 12.02 -31.60
C LEU A 780 -25.20 12.72 -32.10
N LEU A 781 -24.24 12.06 -32.76
CA LEU A 781 -23.07 12.78 -33.33
C LEU A 781 -23.48 13.86 -34.37
N PHE A 782 -22.94 15.09 -34.28
CA PHE A 782 -23.35 16.24 -35.12
C PHE A 782 -22.36 17.44 -35.22
N ASP A 783 -22.69 18.35 -36.17
CA ASP A 783 -21.87 19.46 -36.71
C ASP A 783 -22.73 20.76 -36.95
N TYR A 784 -22.15 21.97 -36.81
CA TYR A 784 -22.62 23.32 -37.24
C TYR A 784 -21.41 24.30 -37.09
N VAL A 785 -21.51 25.63 -37.27
CA VAL A 785 -20.38 26.58 -37.52
C VAL A 785 -20.56 28.05 -37.07
N GLY A 786 -19.67 28.58 -36.20
CA GLY A 786 -19.87 29.83 -35.42
C GLY A 786 -18.58 30.48 -34.86
N ALA A 787 -18.63 31.68 -34.27
CA ALA A 787 -17.41 32.47 -33.96
C ALA A 787 -17.38 33.19 -32.59
N CYS A 788 -18.05 32.67 -31.54
CA CYS A 788 -18.29 33.40 -30.28
C CYS A 788 -18.39 32.54 -29.00
N GLU A 789 -18.33 33.21 -27.84
CA GLU A 789 -18.24 32.61 -26.49
C GLU A 789 -19.51 31.89 -26.02
N VAL A 790 -19.81 30.74 -26.60
CA VAL A 790 -20.79 29.80 -26.07
C VAL A 790 -20.11 28.63 -25.34
N HIS A 791 -19.96 28.79 -24.02
CA HIS A 791 -20.91 28.18 -23.08
C HIS A 791 -20.93 26.56 -23.44
N LEU A 792 -20.47 25.58 -22.60
CA LEU A 792 -20.32 24.07 -22.84
C LEU A 792 -20.92 22.98 -21.85
N VAL A 793 -20.91 23.08 -20.52
CA VAL A 793 -21.92 22.43 -19.65
C VAL A 793 -22.44 23.48 -18.70
N LYS A 794 -23.73 23.48 -18.35
CA LYS A 794 -24.24 24.30 -17.21
C LYS A 794 -25.26 23.58 -16.35
N SER A 795 -24.88 23.28 -15.12
CA SER A 795 -25.86 22.94 -14.09
C SER A 795 -26.80 24.12 -13.83
N SER A 796 -28.11 23.86 -13.86
CA SER A 796 -29.14 24.81 -13.46
C SER A 796 -29.72 24.43 -12.10
N GLY A 797 -28.94 24.68 -11.04
CA GLY A 797 -29.25 24.33 -9.64
C GLY A 797 -28.18 24.86 -8.69
N ASP A 798 -28.20 24.42 -7.42
CA ASP A 798 -27.33 24.96 -6.36
C ASP A 798 -25.82 24.83 -6.62
N VAL A 799 -25.40 23.87 -7.44
CA VAL A 799 -24.02 23.80 -7.95
C VAL A 799 -23.95 24.57 -9.26
N MET A 800 -23.34 25.76 -9.23
CA MET A 800 -23.02 26.54 -10.44
C MET A 800 -21.80 25.96 -11.15
N LEU A 801 -21.95 24.74 -11.67
CA LEU A 801 -21.03 24.13 -12.61
C LEU A 801 -21.27 24.77 -13.98
N SER A 802 -20.30 25.51 -14.51
CA SER A 802 -20.41 26.09 -15.84
C SER A 802 -19.07 26.14 -16.59
N VAL A 803 -19.08 25.57 -17.78
CA VAL A 803 -17.91 25.11 -18.53
C VAL A 803 -18.19 25.40 -20.00
N THR A 804 -17.27 25.90 -20.83
CA THR A 804 -17.50 26.98 -21.85
C THR A 804 -16.61 26.81 -23.12
N ALA A 805 -16.91 26.29 -24.34
CA ALA A 805 -15.83 25.69 -25.21
C ALA A 805 -14.93 26.61 -26.14
N GLU A 806 -13.69 26.37 -26.65
CA GLU A 806 -13.01 27.32 -27.64
C GLU A 806 -12.38 26.64 -28.86
N ASN A 807 -12.18 27.37 -29.97
CA ASN A 807 -11.34 27.16 -31.14
C ASN A 807 -10.48 28.42 -31.41
N VAL A 808 -9.25 28.44 -30.93
CA VAL A 808 -8.33 29.53 -31.24
C VAL A 808 -7.79 29.35 -32.66
N GLY A 809 -7.88 30.41 -33.47
CA GLY A 809 -7.39 30.41 -34.84
C GLY A 809 -5.87 30.58 -34.89
N CYS A 810 -5.17 29.72 -35.65
CA CYS A 810 -3.79 29.98 -36.04
C CYS A 810 -3.73 30.51 -37.48
N PHE A 811 -3.03 31.62 -37.64
CA PHE A 811 -2.76 32.31 -38.90
C PHE A 811 -4.01 32.92 -39.58
N ASP A 812 -3.79 33.85 -40.52
CA ASP A 812 -4.85 34.63 -41.21
C ASP A 812 -5.76 33.79 -42.14
N GLY A 813 -5.62 32.46 -42.14
CA GLY A 813 -6.41 31.53 -42.96
C GLY A 813 -7.70 31.01 -42.32
N GLY A 814 -7.95 31.29 -41.04
CA GLY A 814 -9.18 30.87 -40.34
C GLY A 814 -9.23 29.41 -39.89
N VAL A 815 -8.07 28.76 -39.75
CA VAL A 815 -7.95 27.35 -39.32
C VAL A 815 -7.85 27.25 -37.79
N VAL A 816 -8.61 26.32 -37.19
CA VAL A 816 -8.49 25.96 -35.77
C VAL A 816 -7.18 25.21 -35.55
N CYS A 817 -6.39 25.62 -34.57
CA CYS A 817 -5.17 24.89 -34.18
C CYS A 817 -5.18 24.36 -32.76
N ARG A 818 -5.94 25.01 -31.87
CA ARG A 818 -6.12 24.60 -30.48
C ARG A 818 -7.51 24.97 -30.00
N LYS A 819 -7.92 24.36 -28.91
CA LYS A 819 -9.14 24.67 -28.20
C LYS A 819 -8.77 25.03 -26.75
N SER A 820 -8.91 26.30 -26.36
CA SER A 820 -8.66 26.82 -24.98
C SER A 820 -9.62 26.18 -23.95
N LEU A 821 -9.60 26.45 -22.61
CA LEU A 821 -10.39 25.63 -21.62
C LEU A 821 -11.08 26.24 -20.31
N VAL A 822 -11.75 27.42 -20.25
CA VAL A 822 -12.42 28.05 -19.02
C VAL A 822 -13.47 27.25 -18.21
N VAL A 823 -13.02 26.43 -17.26
CA VAL A 823 -13.83 25.70 -16.28
C VAL A 823 -14.23 26.57 -15.10
N ASN A 824 -15.51 26.96 -15.00
CA ASN A 824 -16.06 27.59 -13.79
C ASN A 824 -16.80 26.57 -12.92
N VAL A 825 -16.47 26.54 -11.62
CA VAL A 825 -17.21 25.77 -10.61
C VAL A 825 -17.47 26.66 -9.39
N GLY A 826 -18.73 27.08 -9.23
CA GLY A 826 -19.15 27.95 -8.13
C GLY A 826 -18.58 29.38 -8.26
N GLY A 827 -17.42 29.62 -7.68
CA GLY A 827 -16.71 30.90 -7.68
C GLY A 827 -15.25 30.82 -8.15
N SER A 828 -14.81 29.67 -8.66
CA SER A 828 -13.46 29.45 -9.18
C SER A 828 -13.51 29.24 -10.70
N SER A 829 -12.68 29.95 -11.46
CA SER A 829 -12.33 29.60 -12.85
C SER A 829 -10.99 28.89 -12.90
N VAL A 830 -10.81 28.01 -13.88
CA VAL A 830 -9.54 27.39 -14.28
C VAL A 830 -9.59 27.19 -15.79
N ALA A 831 -8.62 27.68 -16.55
CA ALA A 831 -8.53 27.36 -17.97
C ALA A 831 -7.20 26.76 -18.41
N PHE A 832 -7.20 26.31 -19.66
CA PHE A 832 -6.13 25.57 -20.30
C PHE A 832 -6.04 26.06 -21.75
N ASP A 833 -5.20 27.09 -22.01
CA ASP A 833 -5.15 27.81 -23.28
C ASP A 833 -4.16 27.24 -24.31
#